data_AF-A0AAN2BKU3-F1
#
_entry.id   AF-A0AAN2BKU3-F1
#
_cell.length_a   1.000
_cell.length_b   1.000
_cell.length_c   1.000
_cell.angle_alpha   90.00
_cell.angle_beta   90.00
_cell.angle_gamma   90.00
#
_symmetry.space_group_name_H-M   'P 1'
#
loop_
_entity.id
_entity.type
_entity.pdbx_description
1 polymer ?
#
loop_
_entity_poly.entity_id
_entity_poly.type
_entity_poly.pdbx_seq_one_letter_code
_entity_poly.pdbx_strand_id
1 'polypeptide(L)'
;MSDATNSSDPVRPLNEADHRLVKEINEQWTREQALSELKGHLQIAIEVELATIPIYLYTYYSINRTPDSFPDSDISRFADKAGSTIMSVAVEEMLHMSLASNILYSLGQQPELYLKSPGPYPSNLPGHSKLGPDHKPLALPLSKLSLEQMWHFLEIEYPAKADAPPEGKNWQTIGQIYAYIRCIISSEHIKDSDFHQGREKHQIQPTNYSPNSIDTVYPERSFDKTCPEPAPAKNSAAAVASFSSQENSHAGPSALMTIDSCERALQAIQTIDAQGEGYGPSKFDDQTQQELSHYYKFLSLQSELAGYSESHERLPCEPKPPKAADRQYSPAELTNIVYDFPDNPVAASYPAGRSDVANVVSGLYQYMLIMTESIFLQDPKEQKVYFNKSLHRSMIWILDKIIQAMREVNLDGVTPSKSTRSLRLAPTFENINLGPRDQAFANLTNMCDQLDAKYGNEHWYTYDIQSYVKKVKSLPDVSKLWKKDSTGCDVKKYHGIPKFPANPPATINSDEARHACMGLNSCKNQGRTQDNNCAGQGYCSTALSYNFAKPEQPSISDHTCHVLNDCKGQGGCGLYGTGDEQNNPGANDCAVLGSCATPINAERFSTDGPNQGKSVWLRARKVFEEKTWPELRAKNKSLPEKPAPVPHHDLFKYGPTIEWIHDYSGEGMTACGASGMSGAGSCA
;
A
#
# COMPACT_ATOMS: atom_id res chain seq x y z
N MET A 1 -11.61 17.10 -39.12
CA MET A 1 -10.47 17.93 -38.68
C MET A 1 -10.95 19.36 -38.62
N SER A 2 -11.53 19.72 -37.48
CA SER A 2 -11.86 21.08 -37.10
C SER A 2 -11.01 21.38 -35.87
N ASP A 3 -10.31 22.51 -35.89
CA ASP A 3 -9.54 23.05 -34.77
C ASP A 3 -10.41 23.13 -33.51
N ALA A 4 -10.34 22.11 -32.66
CA ALA A 4 -10.72 22.23 -31.26
C ALA A 4 -9.56 22.97 -30.60
N THR A 5 -9.80 24.21 -30.25
CA THR A 5 -8.88 25.02 -29.46
C THR A 5 -8.43 24.23 -28.23
N ASN A 6 -7.12 24.05 -28.15
CA ASN A 6 -6.33 23.36 -27.14
C ASN A 6 -6.42 24.07 -25.76
N SER A 7 -7.63 24.29 -25.27
CA SER A 7 -7.92 24.96 -24.01
C SER A 7 -8.11 23.90 -22.94
N SER A 8 -7.03 23.58 -22.25
CA SER A 8 -7.09 22.84 -20.98
C SER A 8 -8.13 23.43 -20.05
N ASP A 9 -8.91 22.59 -19.34
CA ASP A 9 -9.89 23.08 -18.38
C ASP A 9 -9.21 23.99 -17.35
N PRO A 10 -9.70 25.24 -17.15
CA PRO A 10 -9.11 26.14 -16.16
C PRO A 10 -9.28 25.55 -14.76
N VAL A 11 -8.41 25.95 -13.84
CA VAL A 11 -8.54 25.59 -12.43
C VAL A 11 -9.91 26.06 -11.92
N ARG A 12 -10.74 25.13 -11.44
CA ARG A 12 -12.06 25.39 -10.85
C ARG A 12 -11.93 26.48 -9.79
N PRO A 13 -12.86 27.43 -9.65
CA PRO A 13 -12.81 28.39 -8.56
C PRO A 13 -13.04 27.70 -7.20
N LEU A 14 -12.53 28.29 -6.12
CA LEU A 14 -12.81 27.84 -4.76
C LEU A 14 -14.29 28.02 -4.43
N ASN A 15 -14.88 27.05 -3.75
CA ASN A 15 -16.25 27.16 -3.25
C ASN A 15 -16.28 27.91 -1.89
N GLU A 16 -17.47 28.09 -1.31
CA GLU A 16 -17.62 28.81 -0.04
C GLU A 16 -16.90 28.11 1.13
N ALA A 17 -16.93 26.77 1.19
CA ALA A 17 -16.24 26.00 2.21
C ALA A 17 -14.72 26.11 2.10
N ASP A 18 -14.20 26.05 0.88
CA ASP A 18 -12.79 26.27 0.58
C ASP A 18 -12.33 27.66 1.03
N HIS A 19 -13.09 28.70 0.68
CA HIS A 19 -12.79 30.08 1.08
C HIS A 19 -12.74 30.27 2.59
N ARG A 20 -13.59 29.56 3.35
CA ARG A 20 -13.55 29.59 4.83
C ARG A 20 -12.23 29.01 5.34
N LEU A 21 -11.81 27.86 4.84
CA LEU A 21 -10.55 27.24 5.26
C LEU A 21 -9.33 28.07 4.83
N VAL A 22 -9.30 28.59 3.60
CA VAL A 22 -8.20 29.49 3.15
C VAL A 22 -8.07 30.70 4.07
N LYS A 23 -9.19 31.31 4.46
CA LYS A 23 -9.19 32.42 5.41
C LYS A 23 -8.62 32.00 6.77
N GLU A 24 -9.05 30.86 7.30
CA GLU A 24 -8.53 30.32 8.55
C GLU A 24 -7.02 30.06 8.50
N ILE A 25 -6.52 29.45 7.42
CA ILE A 25 -5.09 29.21 7.21
C ILE A 25 -4.32 30.54 7.19
N ASN A 26 -4.82 31.55 6.45
CA ASN A 26 -4.17 32.86 6.38
C ASN A 26 -4.13 33.55 7.76
N GLU A 27 -5.21 33.46 8.54
CA GLU A 27 -5.32 34.14 9.84
C GLU A 27 -4.59 33.43 10.99
N GLN A 28 -4.52 32.09 10.97
CA GLN A 28 -4.10 31.31 12.12
C GLN A 28 -2.78 30.55 11.95
N TRP A 29 -2.37 30.25 10.72
CA TRP A 29 -1.19 29.42 10.48
C TRP A 29 0.05 30.26 10.22
N THR A 30 1.19 29.69 10.58
CA THR A 30 2.49 30.18 10.09
C THR A 30 2.78 29.60 8.71
N ARG A 31 3.69 30.23 7.99
CA ARG A 31 4.16 29.75 6.68
C ARG A 31 4.80 28.36 6.78
N GLU A 32 5.59 28.14 7.83
CA GLU A 32 6.25 26.86 8.11
C GLU A 32 5.24 25.75 8.37
N GLN A 33 4.18 26.06 9.13
CA GLN A 33 3.07 25.12 9.35
C GLN A 33 2.35 24.80 8.04
N ALA A 34 1.99 25.80 7.23
CA ALA A 34 1.33 25.57 5.94
C ALA A 34 2.15 24.66 5.01
N LEU A 35 3.47 24.87 4.91
CA LEU A 35 4.35 23.98 4.15
C LEU A 35 4.41 22.56 4.72
N SER A 36 4.51 22.42 6.04
CA SER A 36 4.57 21.12 6.70
C SER A 36 3.27 20.34 6.51
N GLU A 37 2.13 21.00 6.67
CA GLU A 37 0.79 20.44 6.45
C GLU A 37 0.60 20.04 4.99
N LEU A 38 1.00 20.89 4.04
CA LEU A 38 0.94 20.61 2.60
C LEU A 38 1.73 19.34 2.25
N LYS A 39 2.99 19.27 2.67
CA LYS A 39 3.86 18.12 2.41
C LYS A 39 3.33 16.83 3.05
N GLY A 40 2.87 16.92 4.29
CA GLY A 40 2.29 15.79 5.01
C GLY A 40 1.04 15.24 4.32
N HIS A 41 0.12 16.11 3.90
CA HIS A 41 -1.12 15.67 3.25
C HIS A 41 -0.92 15.23 1.81
N LEU A 42 0.08 15.76 1.09
CA LEU A 42 0.47 15.21 -0.20
C LEU A 42 1.05 13.79 -0.08
N GLN A 43 1.83 13.52 0.97
CA GLN A 43 2.28 12.14 1.25
C GLN A 43 1.09 11.23 1.57
N ILE A 44 0.11 11.70 2.37
CA ILE A 44 -1.13 10.95 2.62
C ILE A 44 -1.89 10.70 1.32
N ALA A 45 -2.03 11.70 0.45
CA ALA A 45 -2.71 11.56 -0.84
C ALA A 45 -2.03 10.51 -1.73
N ILE A 46 -0.69 10.51 -1.81
CA ILE A 46 0.06 9.45 -2.51
C ILE A 46 -0.24 8.06 -1.94
N GLU A 47 -0.35 7.94 -0.61
CA GLU A 47 -0.70 6.67 0.05
C GLU A 47 -2.17 6.27 -0.20
N VAL A 48 -3.09 7.23 -0.38
CA VAL A 48 -4.48 6.98 -0.79
C VAL A 48 -4.53 6.42 -2.21
N GLU A 49 -3.86 7.03 -3.18
CA GLU A 49 -3.87 6.50 -4.56
C GLU A 49 -3.12 5.15 -4.65
N LEU A 50 -2.08 4.98 -3.84
CA LEU A 50 -1.42 3.67 -3.72
C LEU A 50 -2.34 2.61 -3.13
N ALA A 51 -3.27 2.99 -2.25
CA ALA A 51 -4.19 2.08 -1.57
C ALA A 51 -5.22 1.45 -2.51
N THR A 52 -5.67 2.18 -3.53
CA THR A 52 -6.69 1.74 -4.49
C THR A 52 -6.12 0.73 -5.49
N ILE A 53 -4.86 0.88 -5.91
CA ILE A 53 -4.23 0.09 -6.96
C ILE A 53 -4.28 -1.43 -6.71
N PRO A 54 -3.84 -1.99 -5.56
CA PRO A 54 -3.92 -3.43 -5.32
C PRO A 54 -5.35 -3.96 -5.30
N ILE A 55 -6.31 -3.17 -4.79
CA ILE A 55 -7.73 -3.54 -4.71
C ILE A 55 -8.30 -3.70 -6.11
N TYR A 56 -8.05 -2.74 -7.01
CA TYR A 56 -8.51 -2.77 -8.39
C TYR A 56 -7.82 -3.88 -9.19
N LEU A 57 -6.51 -4.02 -9.04
CA LEU A 57 -5.75 -5.08 -9.70
C LEU A 57 -6.16 -6.48 -9.25
N TYR A 58 -6.45 -6.68 -7.96
CA TYR A 58 -6.89 -7.97 -7.45
C TYR A 58 -8.20 -8.42 -8.11
N THR A 59 -9.19 -7.53 -8.15
CA THR A 59 -10.46 -7.77 -8.86
C THR A 59 -10.22 -8.00 -10.36
N TYR A 60 -9.40 -7.17 -11.01
CA TYR A 60 -9.05 -7.33 -12.43
C TYR A 60 -8.46 -8.72 -12.73
N TYR A 61 -7.50 -9.17 -11.92
CA TYR A 61 -6.83 -10.47 -12.13
C TYR A 61 -7.75 -11.67 -11.90
N SER A 62 -8.82 -11.49 -11.12
CA SER A 62 -9.87 -12.50 -10.98
C SER A 62 -10.68 -12.69 -12.26
N ILE A 63 -10.69 -11.73 -13.20
CA ILE A 63 -11.50 -11.80 -14.42
C ILE A 63 -10.74 -12.55 -15.52
N ASN A 64 -11.37 -13.61 -16.05
CA ASN A 64 -11.00 -14.23 -17.30
C ASN A 64 -11.64 -13.46 -18.46
N ARG A 65 -10.90 -12.51 -19.03
CA ARG A 65 -11.37 -11.64 -20.12
C ARG A 65 -11.61 -12.38 -21.45
N THR A 66 -10.94 -13.51 -21.66
CA THR A 66 -10.98 -14.29 -22.91
C THR A 66 -11.20 -15.77 -22.62
N PRO A 67 -12.34 -16.16 -22.01
CA PRO A 67 -12.58 -17.51 -21.52
C PRO A 67 -12.55 -18.57 -22.63
N ASP A 68 -13.06 -18.23 -23.82
CA ASP A 68 -13.17 -19.10 -25.00
C ASP A 68 -12.50 -18.47 -26.23
N SER A 69 -11.39 -17.74 -26.05
CA SER A 69 -10.75 -16.83 -27.04
C SER A 69 -11.40 -15.44 -27.14
N PHE A 70 -11.46 -14.86 -28.35
CA PHE A 70 -12.01 -13.53 -28.59
C PHE A 70 -13.47 -13.42 -28.06
N PRO A 71 -13.87 -12.28 -27.45
CA PRO A 71 -15.20 -12.12 -26.85
C PRO A 71 -16.38 -12.21 -27.85
N ASP A 72 -16.86 -13.43 -28.12
CA ASP A 72 -17.95 -13.68 -29.07
C ASP A 72 -19.33 -13.77 -28.41
N SER A 73 -19.38 -14.21 -27.15
CA SER A 73 -20.62 -14.28 -26.37
C SER A 73 -20.88 -12.98 -25.58
N ASP A 74 -22.13 -12.80 -25.14
CA ASP A 74 -22.53 -11.70 -24.27
C ASP A 74 -21.70 -11.66 -22.97
N ILE A 75 -21.64 -12.78 -22.24
CA ILE A 75 -20.88 -12.91 -20.99
C ILE A 75 -19.37 -12.68 -21.18
N SER A 76 -18.77 -13.14 -22.29
CA SER A 76 -17.35 -12.88 -22.58
C SER A 76 -17.08 -11.41 -22.92
N ARG A 77 -18.01 -10.73 -23.61
CA ARG A 77 -17.88 -9.29 -23.85
C ARG A 77 -18.03 -8.49 -22.57
N PHE A 78 -18.94 -8.89 -21.68
CA PHE A 78 -19.02 -8.32 -20.35
C PHE A 78 -17.73 -8.53 -19.56
N ALA A 79 -17.14 -9.73 -19.57
CA ALA A 79 -15.87 -9.98 -18.90
C ALA A 79 -14.76 -9.06 -19.41
N ASP A 80 -14.65 -8.89 -20.73
CA ASP A 80 -13.65 -8.04 -21.35
C ASP A 80 -13.88 -6.55 -21.05
N LYS A 81 -15.13 -6.09 -21.11
CA LYS A 81 -15.55 -4.75 -20.71
C LYS A 81 -15.24 -4.47 -19.24
N ALA A 82 -15.65 -5.35 -18.33
CA ALA A 82 -15.42 -5.20 -16.90
C ALA A 82 -13.91 -5.14 -16.59
N GLY A 83 -13.11 -6.04 -17.17
CA GLY A 83 -11.66 -6.01 -17.03
C GLY A 83 -11.04 -4.74 -17.60
N SER A 84 -11.51 -4.30 -18.78
CA SER A 84 -11.07 -3.05 -19.42
C SER A 84 -11.34 -1.82 -18.57
N THR A 85 -12.55 -1.68 -18.05
CA THR A 85 -12.97 -0.54 -17.24
C THR A 85 -12.25 -0.51 -15.88
N ILE A 86 -12.05 -1.65 -15.23
CA ILE A 86 -11.29 -1.71 -13.97
C ILE A 86 -9.81 -1.36 -14.23
N MET A 87 -9.22 -1.86 -15.31
CA MET A 87 -7.84 -1.52 -15.66
C MET A 87 -7.67 -0.05 -16.03
N SER A 88 -8.64 0.57 -16.73
CA SER A 88 -8.54 1.99 -17.05
C SER A 88 -8.52 2.85 -15.80
N VAL A 89 -9.37 2.54 -14.82
CA VAL A 89 -9.34 3.22 -13.51
C VAL A 89 -8.01 2.98 -12.81
N ALA A 90 -7.52 1.73 -12.70
CA ALA A 90 -6.23 1.44 -12.07
C ALA A 90 -5.04 2.17 -12.72
N VAL A 91 -5.08 2.42 -14.03
CA VAL A 91 -4.06 3.21 -14.74
C VAL A 91 -4.18 4.71 -14.40
N GLU A 92 -5.40 5.22 -14.24
CA GLU A 92 -5.66 6.59 -13.77
C GLU A 92 -5.23 6.77 -12.31
N GLU A 93 -5.44 5.79 -11.42
CA GLU A 93 -4.89 5.82 -10.05
C GLU A 93 -3.36 5.90 -10.03
N MET A 94 -2.67 5.20 -10.95
CA MET A 94 -1.22 5.32 -11.11
C MET A 94 -0.80 6.70 -11.62
N LEU A 95 -1.63 7.35 -12.46
CA LEU A 95 -1.45 8.74 -12.86
C LEU A 95 -1.61 9.67 -11.66
N HIS A 96 -2.65 9.49 -10.84
CA HIS A 96 -2.93 10.32 -9.67
C HIS A 96 -1.80 10.25 -8.66
N MET A 97 -1.32 9.03 -8.35
CA MET A 97 -0.15 8.79 -7.53
C MET A 97 1.09 9.53 -8.08
N SER A 98 1.28 9.53 -9.40
CA SER A 98 2.39 10.21 -10.08
C SER A 98 2.26 11.74 -10.02
N LEU A 99 1.05 12.28 -10.17
CA LEU A 99 0.76 13.71 -10.06
C LEU A 99 1.00 14.20 -8.63
N ALA A 100 0.43 13.56 -7.63
CA ALA A 100 0.64 13.89 -6.22
C ALA A 100 2.13 13.79 -5.83
N SER A 101 2.84 12.78 -6.35
CA SER A 101 4.29 12.61 -6.19
C SER A 101 5.09 13.76 -6.83
N ASN A 102 4.72 14.23 -8.03
CA ASN A 102 5.37 15.38 -8.66
C ASN A 102 5.14 16.67 -7.86
N ILE A 103 3.94 16.87 -7.31
CA ILE A 103 3.65 18.01 -6.43
C ILE A 103 4.55 17.95 -5.20
N LEU A 104 4.59 16.82 -4.48
CA LEU A 104 5.44 16.66 -3.29
C LEU A 104 6.93 16.84 -3.59
N TYR A 105 7.41 16.24 -4.68
CA TYR A 105 8.79 16.34 -5.13
C TYR A 105 9.19 17.77 -5.45
N SER A 106 8.34 18.52 -6.14
CA SER A 106 8.59 19.93 -6.49
C SER A 106 8.76 20.83 -5.25
N LEU A 107 8.13 20.47 -4.12
CA LEU A 107 8.31 21.11 -2.80
C LEU A 107 9.60 20.69 -2.07
N GLY A 108 10.44 19.87 -2.72
CA GLY A 108 11.75 19.44 -2.23
C GLY A 108 11.69 18.24 -1.29
N GLN A 109 10.60 17.47 -1.30
CA GLN A 109 10.45 16.25 -0.51
C GLN A 109 10.31 15.03 -1.42
N GLN A 110 11.14 14.01 -1.18
CA GLN A 110 11.07 12.76 -1.93
C GLN A 110 9.76 12.01 -1.58
N PRO A 111 8.95 11.61 -2.58
CA PRO A 111 7.81 10.73 -2.37
C PRO A 111 8.24 9.37 -1.82
N GLU A 112 7.50 8.85 -0.84
CA GLU A 112 7.71 7.54 -0.25
C GLU A 112 6.53 6.61 -0.57
N LEU A 113 6.82 5.40 -1.05
CA LEU A 113 5.88 4.39 -1.53
C LEU A 113 6.17 3.01 -0.94
N TYR A 114 7.45 2.63 -0.85
CA TYR A 114 7.87 1.34 -0.34
C TYR A 114 7.40 1.13 1.12
N LEU A 115 6.73 0.00 1.38
CA LEU A 115 6.06 -0.32 2.65
C LEU A 115 4.92 0.63 3.06
N LYS A 116 4.40 1.45 2.14
CA LYS A 116 3.26 2.37 2.40
C LYS A 116 1.93 1.92 1.81
N SER A 117 1.91 0.82 1.06
CA SER A 117 0.65 0.22 0.62
C SER A 117 -0.20 -0.17 1.84
N PRO A 118 -1.53 -0.01 1.84
CA PRO A 118 -2.35 -0.35 2.99
C PRO A 118 -2.31 -1.86 3.27
N GLY A 119 -2.32 -2.21 4.54
CA GLY A 119 -2.41 -3.59 4.98
C GLY A 119 -2.44 -3.71 6.51
N PRO A 120 -2.94 -4.83 7.06
CA PRO A 120 -3.51 -5.98 6.35
C PRO A 120 -4.91 -5.68 5.77
N TYR A 121 -5.33 -6.47 4.77
CA TYR A 121 -6.68 -6.40 4.19
C TYR A 121 -7.70 -7.23 4.99
N PRO A 122 -8.97 -6.81 5.08
CA PRO A 122 -9.52 -5.56 4.53
C PRO A 122 -8.94 -4.35 5.26
N SER A 123 -8.67 -3.27 4.52
CA SER A 123 -8.02 -2.07 5.02
C SER A 123 -8.94 -0.85 4.95
N ASN A 124 -8.51 0.25 5.55
CA ASN A 124 -9.11 1.57 5.36
C ASN A 124 -8.15 2.46 4.57
N LEU A 125 -8.63 3.56 3.99
CA LEU A 125 -7.79 4.55 3.33
C LEU A 125 -7.03 5.40 4.36
N PRO A 126 -5.76 5.75 4.08
CA PRO A 126 -4.94 6.58 4.98
C PRO A 126 -5.60 7.91 5.35
N GLY A 127 -5.90 8.10 6.64
CA GLY A 127 -6.50 9.35 7.14
C GLY A 127 -8.02 9.48 6.92
N HIS A 128 -8.67 8.52 6.25
CA HIS A 128 -10.12 8.48 6.09
C HIS A 128 -10.82 8.23 7.43
N SER A 129 -12.07 8.66 7.54
CA SER A 129 -12.94 8.36 8.67
C SER A 129 -13.09 6.83 8.88
N LYS A 130 -13.55 6.40 10.05
CA LYS A 130 -13.74 4.96 10.30
C LYS A 130 -14.94 4.36 9.57
N LEU A 131 -15.86 5.18 9.07
CA LEU A 131 -17.12 4.74 8.49
C LEU A 131 -17.19 5.13 7.02
N GLY A 132 -17.69 4.23 6.18
CA GLY A 132 -17.99 4.55 4.78
C GLY A 132 -19.23 5.43 4.64
N PRO A 133 -19.61 5.78 3.39
CA PRO A 133 -20.86 6.49 3.07
C PRO A 133 -22.10 5.78 3.65
N ASP A 134 -21.97 4.47 3.84
CA ASP A 134 -23.00 3.62 4.38
C ASP A 134 -23.04 3.60 5.93
N HIS A 135 -22.24 4.42 6.61
CA HIS A 135 -22.17 4.45 8.09
C HIS A 135 -21.79 3.10 8.73
N LYS A 136 -21.32 2.11 7.95
CA LYS A 136 -20.65 0.92 8.45
C LYS A 136 -19.13 1.13 8.40
N PRO A 137 -18.34 0.33 9.13
CA PRO A 137 -16.89 0.42 9.07
C PRO A 137 -16.39 0.32 7.63
N LEU A 138 -15.59 1.30 7.18
CA LEU A 138 -14.94 1.21 5.87
C LEU A 138 -13.87 0.13 5.94
N ALA A 139 -14.13 -0.99 5.26
CA ALA A 139 -13.31 -2.19 5.27
C ALA A 139 -13.15 -2.69 3.83
N LEU A 140 -12.19 -2.11 3.12
CA LEU A 140 -11.93 -2.33 1.70
C LEU A 140 -11.17 -3.65 1.51
N PRO A 141 -11.78 -4.67 0.88
CA PRO A 141 -11.17 -5.99 0.76
C PRO A 141 -10.42 -6.17 -0.56
N LEU A 142 -9.46 -7.11 -0.54
CA LEU A 142 -9.07 -7.81 -1.76
C LEU A 142 -10.11 -8.89 -2.04
N SER A 143 -10.93 -8.72 -3.08
CA SER A 143 -11.93 -9.71 -3.48
C SER A 143 -12.10 -9.77 -5.00
N LYS A 144 -12.65 -10.88 -5.49
CA LYS A 144 -12.98 -11.10 -6.90
C LYS A 144 -14.15 -10.24 -7.36
N LEU A 145 -14.33 -10.13 -8.69
CA LEU A 145 -15.45 -9.42 -9.28
C LEU A 145 -16.79 -9.99 -8.77
N SER A 146 -17.56 -9.14 -8.09
CA SER A 146 -18.88 -9.44 -7.55
C SER A 146 -19.69 -8.14 -7.36
N LEU A 147 -20.99 -8.25 -7.11
CA LEU A 147 -21.84 -7.09 -6.81
C LEU A 147 -21.33 -6.32 -5.58
N GLU A 148 -20.90 -7.06 -4.54
CA GLU A 148 -20.36 -6.51 -3.29
C GLU A 148 -19.00 -5.85 -3.51
N GLN A 149 -18.11 -6.44 -4.32
CA GLN A 149 -16.83 -5.81 -4.63
C GLN A 149 -16.99 -4.51 -5.41
N MET A 150 -17.99 -4.41 -6.29
CA MET A 150 -18.31 -3.14 -6.94
C MET A 150 -18.84 -2.09 -5.95
N TRP A 151 -19.50 -2.49 -4.86
CA TRP A 151 -19.87 -1.55 -3.81
C TRP A 151 -18.62 -0.96 -3.13
N HIS A 152 -17.64 -1.79 -2.79
CA HIS A 152 -16.38 -1.29 -2.20
C HIS A 152 -15.63 -0.32 -3.12
N PHE A 153 -15.71 -0.50 -4.44
CA PHE A 153 -15.13 0.45 -5.39
C PHE A 153 -15.89 1.79 -5.36
N LEU A 154 -17.22 1.74 -5.24
CA LEU A 154 -18.04 2.95 -5.07
C LEU A 154 -17.81 3.65 -3.72
N GLU A 155 -17.43 2.93 -2.67
CA GLU A 155 -17.05 3.53 -1.39
C GLU A 155 -15.75 4.32 -1.48
N ILE A 156 -14.81 3.87 -2.31
CA ILE A 156 -13.54 4.58 -2.58
C ILE A 156 -13.83 5.85 -3.39
N GLU A 157 -14.52 5.71 -4.52
CA GLU A 157 -14.77 6.80 -5.48
C GLU A 157 -16.00 7.65 -5.12
N TYR A 158 -16.50 7.54 -3.88
CA TYR A 158 -17.76 8.15 -3.52
C TYR A 158 -17.68 9.68 -3.66
N PRO A 159 -18.60 10.33 -4.40
CA PRO A 159 -18.46 11.74 -4.71
C PRO A 159 -18.72 12.62 -3.50
N ALA A 160 -17.86 13.63 -3.32
CA ALA A 160 -18.09 14.71 -2.38
C ALA A 160 -19.40 15.44 -2.72
N LYS A 161 -20.11 15.90 -1.68
CA LYS A 161 -21.17 16.90 -1.88
C LYS A 161 -20.52 18.22 -2.30
N ALA A 162 -21.23 19.01 -3.11
CA ALA A 162 -20.72 20.30 -3.60
C ALA A 162 -20.32 21.28 -2.48
N ASP A 163 -20.91 21.15 -1.28
CA ASP A 163 -20.64 21.95 -0.09
C ASP A 163 -19.87 21.19 1.01
N ALA A 164 -19.33 20.01 0.71
CA ALA A 164 -18.55 19.23 1.66
C ALA A 164 -17.33 20.05 2.13
N PRO A 165 -17.06 20.11 3.44
CA PRO A 165 -15.91 20.85 3.94
C PRO A 165 -14.61 20.16 3.53
N PRO A 166 -13.55 20.92 3.21
CA PRO A 166 -12.22 20.35 3.04
C PRO A 166 -11.70 19.78 4.37
N GLU A 167 -11.20 18.55 4.38
CA GLU A 167 -10.76 17.86 5.59
C GLU A 167 -9.42 17.14 5.38
N GLY A 168 -8.40 17.50 6.17
CA GLY A 168 -7.10 16.81 6.14
C GLY A 168 -7.07 15.51 6.97
N LYS A 169 -8.04 15.30 7.85
CA LYS A 169 -8.14 14.13 8.74
C LYS A 169 -9.60 13.74 8.94
N ASN A 170 -9.86 12.44 9.05
CA ASN A 170 -11.21 11.88 9.17
C ASN A 170 -12.14 12.29 8.01
N TRP A 171 -11.58 12.52 6.84
CA TRP A 171 -12.33 12.82 5.61
C TRP A 171 -13.20 11.61 5.20
N GLN A 172 -14.26 11.86 4.45
CA GLN A 172 -15.27 10.88 4.05
C GLN A 172 -15.24 10.57 2.55
N THR A 173 -14.65 11.46 1.74
CA THR A 173 -14.43 11.26 0.31
C THR A 173 -13.05 11.76 -0.09
N ILE A 174 -12.47 11.18 -1.16
CA ILE A 174 -11.16 11.58 -1.68
C ILE A 174 -11.16 13.07 -2.07
N GLY A 175 -12.26 13.59 -2.62
CA GLY A 175 -12.40 15.02 -2.93
C GLY A 175 -12.20 15.94 -1.72
N GLN A 176 -12.51 15.52 -0.49
CA GLN A 176 -12.31 16.37 0.70
C GLN A 176 -10.83 16.55 1.08
N ILE A 177 -10.00 15.51 0.96
CA ILE A 177 -8.56 15.62 1.25
C ILE A 177 -7.86 16.45 0.17
N TYR A 178 -8.23 16.29 -1.09
CA TYR A 178 -7.71 17.13 -2.17
C TYR A 178 -8.17 18.58 -2.09
N ALA A 179 -9.43 18.84 -1.71
CA ALA A 179 -9.90 20.18 -1.41
C ALA A 179 -9.08 20.81 -0.26
N TYR A 180 -8.67 20.04 0.75
CA TYR A 180 -7.85 20.54 1.86
C TYR A 180 -6.46 20.94 1.38
N ILE A 181 -5.79 20.09 0.59
CA ILE A 181 -4.49 20.37 -0.05
C ILE A 181 -4.59 21.61 -0.94
N ARG A 182 -5.66 21.68 -1.74
CA ARG A 182 -5.97 22.79 -2.65
C ARG A 182 -6.13 24.12 -1.88
N CYS A 183 -6.78 24.10 -0.72
CA CYS A 183 -6.90 25.28 0.15
C CYS A 183 -5.54 25.74 0.68
N ILE A 184 -4.66 24.81 1.09
CA ILE A 184 -3.32 25.17 1.55
C ILE A 184 -2.50 25.82 0.42
N ILE A 185 -2.52 25.25 -0.79
CA ILE A 185 -1.85 25.82 -1.97
C ILE A 185 -2.40 27.21 -2.31
N SER A 186 -3.71 27.41 -2.14
CA SER A 186 -4.38 28.68 -2.44
C SER A 186 -4.22 29.74 -1.34
N SER A 187 -3.58 29.42 -0.22
CA SER A 187 -3.32 30.35 0.88
C SER A 187 -2.23 31.38 0.53
N GLU A 188 -2.15 32.46 1.30
CA GLU A 188 -1.13 33.49 1.10
C GLU A 188 0.29 33.01 1.48
N HIS A 189 0.40 31.86 2.17
CA HIS A 189 1.66 31.31 2.66
C HIS A 189 2.45 30.54 1.59
N ILE A 190 1.77 30.01 0.58
CA ILE A 190 2.37 29.20 -0.49
C ILE A 190 2.61 30.07 -1.73
N LYS A 191 3.79 29.94 -2.34
CA LYS A 191 4.20 30.70 -3.53
C LYS A 191 4.76 29.77 -4.60
N ASP A 192 4.78 30.20 -5.85
CA ASP A 192 5.38 29.42 -6.95
C ASP A 192 6.83 29.00 -6.66
N SER A 193 7.61 29.85 -5.98
CA SER A 193 8.98 29.53 -5.57
C SER A 193 9.12 28.30 -4.66
N ASP A 194 8.05 27.91 -3.96
CA ASP A 194 8.03 26.67 -3.16
C ASP A 194 8.08 25.42 -4.04
N PHE A 195 7.56 25.48 -5.27
CA PHE A 195 7.54 24.37 -6.22
C PHE A 195 8.83 24.26 -7.06
N HIS A 196 9.84 25.10 -6.77
CA HIS A 196 11.14 25.08 -7.45
C HIS A 196 12.24 24.32 -6.67
N GLN A 197 11.90 23.71 -5.52
CA GLN A 197 12.89 23.03 -4.68
C GLN A 197 13.29 21.67 -5.28
N GLY A 198 12.33 20.94 -5.84
CA GLY A 198 12.56 19.75 -6.65
C GLY A 198 12.89 20.13 -8.09
N ARG A 199 13.92 19.51 -8.66
CA ARG A 199 14.31 19.79 -10.06
C ARG A 199 13.24 19.27 -11.01
N GLU A 200 12.61 20.15 -11.77
CA GLU A 200 11.55 19.82 -12.74
C GLU A 200 11.94 18.66 -13.69
N LYS A 201 13.18 18.66 -14.20
CA LYS A 201 13.69 17.60 -15.10
C LYS A 201 13.78 16.20 -14.46
N HIS A 202 13.77 16.13 -13.14
CA HIS A 202 13.79 14.88 -12.38
C HIS A 202 12.39 14.43 -11.96
N GLN A 203 11.37 15.27 -12.10
CA GLN A 203 9.98 14.86 -11.91
C GLN A 203 9.59 13.80 -12.95
N ILE A 204 8.48 13.09 -12.73
CA ILE A 204 7.94 12.14 -13.69
C ILE A 204 7.44 12.91 -14.90
N GLN A 205 8.00 12.64 -16.08
CA GLN A 205 7.74 13.43 -17.27
C GLN A 205 6.41 13.04 -17.95
N PRO A 206 5.70 13.98 -18.64
CA PRO A 206 4.43 13.72 -19.33
C PRO A 206 4.46 12.49 -20.26
N THR A 207 5.59 12.24 -20.91
CA THR A 207 5.76 11.10 -21.83
C THR A 207 5.68 9.73 -21.16
N ASN A 208 5.62 9.66 -19.83
CA ASN A 208 5.55 8.43 -19.05
C ASN A 208 4.12 7.96 -18.77
N TYR A 209 3.10 8.65 -19.31
CA TYR A 209 1.71 8.23 -19.21
C TYR A 209 1.10 7.99 -20.59
N SER A 210 0.15 7.05 -20.65
CA SER A 210 -0.73 6.85 -21.80
C SER A 210 -2.09 6.37 -21.27
N PRO A 211 -3.20 7.02 -21.67
CA PRO A 211 -4.51 6.73 -21.10
C PRO A 211 -5.06 5.37 -21.53
N ASN A 212 -4.64 4.86 -22.70
CA ASN A 212 -5.15 3.60 -23.23
C ASN A 212 -4.06 2.59 -23.59
N SER A 213 -4.38 1.31 -23.40
CA SER A 213 -3.59 0.16 -23.82
C SER A 213 -4.50 -0.96 -24.34
N ILE A 214 -3.91 -2.09 -24.75
CA ILE A 214 -4.70 -3.28 -25.11
C ILE A 214 -5.56 -3.79 -23.95
N ASP A 215 -5.14 -3.51 -22.70
CA ASP A 215 -5.83 -3.93 -21.50
C ASP A 215 -6.93 -2.96 -21.07
N THR A 216 -7.10 -1.80 -21.72
CA THR A 216 -8.17 -0.80 -21.43
C THR A 216 -9.13 -0.61 -22.60
N VAL A 217 -9.09 -1.55 -23.56
CA VAL A 217 -9.98 -1.60 -24.73
C VAL A 217 -10.79 -2.90 -24.69
N TYR A 218 -12.03 -2.81 -25.15
CA TYR A 218 -12.94 -3.95 -25.32
C TYR A 218 -13.80 -3.80 -26.58
N PRO A 219 -14.35 -4.89 -27.16
CA PRO A 219 -15.25 -4.80 -28.30
C PRO A 219 -16.71 -4.60 -27.86
N GLU A 220 -17.40 -3.58 -28.39
CA GLU A 220 -18.83 -3.36 -28.13
C GLU A 220 -19.72 -4.43 -28.77
N ARG A 221 -19.22 -5.03 -29.86
CA ARG A 221 -19.87 -6.11 -30.61
C ARG A 221 -18.81 -6.99 -31.25
N SER A 222 -19.19 -8.21 -31.60
CA SER A 222 -18.32 -9.13 -32.33
C SER A 222 -17.96 -8.59 -33.73
N PHE A 223 -16.79 -9.02 -34.22
CA PHE A 223 -16.33 -8.84 -35.60
C PHE A 223 -15.88 -10.19 -36.19
N ASP A 224 -15.73 -10.28 -37.51
CA ASP A 224 -15.23 -11.50 -38.15
C ASP A 224 -13.71 -11.65 -37.93
N LYS A 225 -13.32 -12.41 -36.93
CA LYS A 225 -11.91 -12.71 -36.64
C LYS A 225 -11.27 -13.70 -37.64
N THR A 226 -12.07 -14.41 -38.43
CA THR A 226 -11.58 -15.35 -39.46
C THR A 226 -11.32 -14.66 -40.79
N CYS A 227 -12.02 -13.56 -41.06
CA CYS A 227 -11.82 -12.69 -42.21
C CYS A 227 -11.82 -11.20 -41.76
N PRO A 228 -10.78 -10.75 -41.03
CA PRO A 228 -10.74 -9.39 -40.49
C PRO A 228 -10.66 -8.34 -41.61
N GLU A 229 -11.57 -7.37 -41.57
CA GLU A 229 -11.51 -6.20 -42.45
C GLU A 229 -10.47 -5.18 -41.93
N PRO A 230 -9.65 -4.56 -42.80
CA PRO A 230 -8.72 -3.51 -42.37
C PRO A 230 -9.48 -2.22 -41.98
N ALA A 231 -8.97 -1.47 -41.00
CA ALA A 231 -9.48 -0.15 -40.69
C ALA A 231 -9.35 0.80 -41.91
N PRO A 232 -10.31 1.72 -42.16
CA PRO A 232 -11.45 2.09 -41.31
C PRO A 232 -12.76 1.38 -41.69
N ALA A 233 -12.72 0.14 -42.20
CA ALA A 233 -13.93 -0.56 -42.60
C ALA A 233 -14.92 -0.76 -41.44
N LYS A 234 -16.22 -0.75 -41.74
CA LYS A 234 -17.31 -0.75 -40.74
C LYS A 234 -17.32 -1.99 -39.84
N ASN A 235 -16.78 -3.12 -40.30
CA ASN A 235 -16.70 -4.35 -39.50
C ASN A 235 -15.26 -4.67 -39.06
N SER A 236 -14.33 -3.71 -39.19
CA SER A 236 -12.97 -3.88 -38.67
C SER A 236 -12.96 -3.93 -37.14
N ALA A 237 -11.93 -4.55 -36.55
CA ALA A 237 -11.71 -4.55 -35.11
C ALA A 237 -11.66 -3.12 -34.53
N ALA A 238 -11.06 -2.18 -35.27
CA ALA A 238 -11.00 -0.77 -34.88
C ALA A 238 -12.39 -0.11 -34.82
N ALA A 239 -13.31 -0.49 -35.70
CA ALA A 239 -14.67 0.08 -35.74
C ALA A 239 -15.62 -0.47 -34.66
N VAL A 240 -15.20 -1.51 -33.94
CA VAL A 240 -15.96 -2.10 -32.82
C VAL A 240 -15.27 -1.93 -31.46
N ALA A 241 -14.05 -1.40 -31.45
CA ALA A 241 -13.29 -1.14 -30.24
C ALA A 241 -13.87 0.07 -29.49
N SER A 242 -14.08 -0.11 -28.20
CA SER A 242 -14.43 0.94 -27.25
C SER A 242 -13.24 1.21 -26.34
N PHE A 243 -12.96 2.49 -26.12
CA PHE A 243 -11.89 2.95 -25.24
C PHE A 243 -12.51 3.45 -23.95
N SER A 244 -11.98 2.98 -22.82
CA SER A 244 -12.53 3.33 -21.51
C SER A 244 -12.07 4.72 -21.03
N SER A 245 -10.99 5.24 -21.62
CA SER A 245 -10.42 6.56 -21.32
C SER A 245 -10.24 7.39 -22.59
N GLN A 246 -10.18 8.71 -22.46
CA GLN A 246 -10.04 9.70 -23.52
C GLN A 246 -8.74 10.49 -23.34
N GLU A 247 -8.12 10.92 -24.45
CA GLU A 247 -6.85 11.65 -24.40
C GLU A 247 -6.97 13.05 -23.78
N ASN A 248 -8.15 13.64 -23.80
CA ASN A 248 -8.43 15.01 -23.33
C ASN A 248 -9.06 15.07 -21.93
N SER A 249 -9.23 13.93 -21.23
CA SER A 249 -9.69 13.89 -19.84
C SER A 249 -8.56 14.33 -18.90
N HIS A 250 -8.26 15.63 -18.88
CA HIS A 250 -7.32 16.22 -17.93
C HIS A 250 -7.41 17.75 -17.90
N ALA A 251 -7.03 18.33 -16.75
CA ALA A 251 -6.69 19.74 -16.69
C ALA A 251 -5.24 19.96 -17.15
N GLY A 252 -4.93 21.17 -17.62
CA GLY A 252 -3.61 21.51 -18.15
C GLY A 252 -3.26 20.86 -19.52
N PRO A 253 -2.00 21.02 -19.98
CA PRO A 253 -1.57 20.67 -21.34
C PRO A 253 -1.38 19.16 -21.57
N SER A 254 -1.38 18.35 -20.51
CA SER A 254 -1.23 16.89 -20.56
C SER A 254 -1.72 16.26 -19.26
N ALA A 255 -2.25 15.05 -19.31
CA ALA A 255 -2.72 14.32 -18.13
C ALA A 255 -1.65 14.17 -17.04
N LEU A 256 -0.46 13.68 -17.39
CA LEU A 256 0.71 13.72 -16.51
C LEU A 256 1.50 14.99 -16.77
N MET A 257 1.86 15.72 -15.72
CA MET A 257 2.59 16.99 -15.84
C MET A 257 3.67 17.21 -14.79
N THR A 258 4.67 18.00 -15.15
CA THR A 258 5.62 18.59 -14.20
C THR A 258 4.99 19.79 -13.50
N ILE A 259 5.44 20.04 -12.27
CA ILE A 259 4.95 21.06 -11.36
C ILE A 259 6.07 22.06 -11.08
N ASP A 260 5.80 23.33 -11.36
CA ASP A 260 6.69 24.47 -11.17
C ASP A 260 5.98 25.68 -10.52
N SER A 261 4.69 25.57 -10.24
CA SER A 261 3.86 26.70 -9.80
C SER A 261 2.62 26.22 -9.04
N CYS A 262 2.00 27.13 -8.28
CA CYS A 262 0.72 26.87 -7.63
C CYS A 262 -0.34 26.48 -8.66
N GLU A 263 -0.40 27.17 -9.81
CA GLU A 263 -1.40 26.88 -10.85
C GLU A 263 -1.26 25.45 -11.38
N ARG A 264 -0.04 25.00 -11.67
CA ARG A 264 0.21 23.63 -12.17
C ARG A 264 -0.12 22.58 -11.11
N ALA A 265 0.17 22.84 -9.84
CA ALA A 265 -0.23 21.96 -8.74
C ALA A 265 -1.77 21.85 -8.64
N LEU A 266 -2.48 22.96 -8.80
CA LEU A 266 -3.96 22.99 -8.76
C LEU A 266 -4.57 22.30 -9.99
N GLN A 267 -3.96 22.38 -11.17
CA GLN A 267 -4.36 21.62 -12.37
C GLN A 267 -4.18 20.12 -12.17
N ALA A 268 -3.07 19.69 -11.57
CA ALA A 268 -2.84 18.29 -11.23
C ALA A 268 -3.92 17.76 -10.26
N ILE A 269 -4.20 18.48 -9.17
CA ILE A 269 -5.26 18.11 -8.21
C ILE A 269 -6.64 18.06 -8.90
N GLN A 270 -6.95 19.03 -9.75
CA GLN A 270 -8.22 19.03 -10.48
C GLN A 270 -8.39 17.81 -11.37
N THR A 271 -7.32 17.35 -12.03
CA THR A 271 -7.36 16.15 -12.87
C THR A 271 -7.70 14.92 -12.03
N ILE A 272 -7.07 14.79 -10.85
CA ILE A 272 -7.32 13.71 -9.90
C ILE A 272 -8.79 13.71 -9.45
N ASP A 273 -9.26 14.84 -8.90
CA ASP A 273 -10.63 14.97 -8.40
C ASP A 273 -11.67 14.67 -9.48
N ALA A 274 -11.45 15.17 -10.69
CA ALA A 274 -12.46 15.07 -11.75
C ALA A 274 -12.53 13.65 -12.34
N GLN A 275 -11.39 12.97 -12.49
CA GLN A 275 -11.37 11.57 -12.93
C GLN A 275 -12.01 10.64 -11.90
N GLY A 276 -11.73 10.81 -10.60
CA GLY A 276 -12.30 9.98 -9.53
C GLY A 276 -13.81 10.16 -9.36
N GLU A 277 -14.23 11.32 -8.83
CA GLU A 277 -15.62 11.55 -8.45
C GLU A 277 -16.46 12.26 -9.52
N GLY A 278 -15.83 13.00 -10.43
CA GLY A 278 -16.49 13.74 -11.52
C GLY A 278 -16.26 15.25 -11.49
N TYR A 279 -16.57 15.90 -12.62
CA TYR A 279 -16.50 17.35 -12.75
C TYR A 279 -17.73 18.01 -12.10
N GLY A 280 -17.69 18.16 -10.77
CA GLY A 280 -18.83 18.64 -9.97
C GLY A 280 -19.87 17.51 -9.78
N PRO A 281 -21.19 17.78 -9.80
CA PRO A 281 -22.21 16.72 -9.68
C PRO A 281 -22.37 15.88 -10.97
N SER A 282 -21.48 16.07 -11.95
CA SER A 282 -21.53 15.42 -13.25
C SER A 282 -21.06 13.97 -13.15
N LYS A 283 -21.65 13.09 -13.97
CA LYS A 283 -21.14 11.73 -14.19
C LYS A 283 -19.87 11.68 -15.05
N PHE A 284 -19.54 12.80 -15.69
CA PHE A 284 -18.38 12.94 -16.56
C PHE A 284 -17.22 13.58 -15.81
N ASP A 285 -16.00 13.24 -16.19
CA ASP A 285 -14.76 13.71 -15.58
C ASP A 285 -14.29 15.08 -16.10
N ASP A 286 -14.85 15.58 -17.21
CA ASP A 286 -14.50 16.86 -17.79
C ASP A 286 -15.70 17.60 -18.39
N GLN A 287 -15.45 18.79 -18.94
CA GLN A 287 -16.47 19.58 -19.64
C GLN A 287 -16.85 19.01 -21.00
N THR A 288 -16.02 18.16 -21.61
CA THR A 288 -16.27 17.58 -22.94
C THR A 288 -17.30 16.46 -22.91
N GLN A 289 -17.51 15.85 -21.74
CA GLN A 289 -18.49 14.79 -21.51
C GLN A 289 -18.24 13.55 -22.37
N GLN A 290 -16.98 13.28 -22.67
CA GLN A 290 -16.56 12.13 -23.49
C GLN A 290 -16.12 10.93 -22.65
N GLU A 291 -15.83 11.15 -21.37
CA GLU A 291 -15.41 10.12 -20.43
C GLU A 291 -16.17 10.22 -19.10
N LEU A 292 -16.46 9.04 -18.52
CA LEU A 292 -17.16 8.91 -17.25
C LEU A 292 -16.15 8.97 -16.09
N SER A 293 -16.54 9.55 -14.96
CA SER A 293 -15.74 9.44 -13.73
C SER A 293 -15.64 8.00 -13.25
N HIS A 294 -14.64 7.68 -12.42
CA HIS A 294 -14.42 6.34 -11.86
C HIS A 294 -15.66 5.84 -11.14
N TYR A 295 -16.25 6.71 -10.30
CA TYR A 295 -17.51 6.43 -9.62
C TYR A 295 -18.59 5.96 -10.59
N TYR A 296 -18.79 6.68 -11.70
CA TYR A 296 -19.85 6.35 -12.66
C TYR A 296 -19.48 5.16 -13.56
N LYS A 297 -18.20 4.95 -13.87
CA LYS A 297 -17.68 3.74 -14.53
C LYS A 297 -18.06 2.51 -13.71
N PHE A 298 -17.75 2.50 -12.41
CA PHE A 298 -18.08 1.39 -11.51
C PHE A 298 -19.58 1.24 -11.26
N LEU A 299 -20.33 2.34 -11.13
CA LEU A 299 -21.77 2.29 -10.94
C LEU A 299 -22.47 1.72 -12.19
N SER A 300 -21.98 2.06 -13.39
CA SER A 300 -22.45 1.50 -14.65
C SER A 300 -22.19 0.00 -14.74
N LEU A 301 -20.98 -0.46 -14.38
CA LEU A 301 -20.68 -1.90 -14.30
C LEU A 301 -21.55 -2.62 -13.28
N GLN A 302 -21.75 -2.03 -12.09
CA GLN A 302 -22.59 -2.62 -11.06
C GLN A 302 -24.03 -2.78 -11.54
N SER A 303 -24.54 -1.88 -12.39
CA SER A 303 -25.89 -1.96 -12.95
C SER A 303 -26.14 -3.20 -13.82
N GLU A 304 -25.08 -3.79 -14.37
CA GLU A 304 -25.09 -5.02 -15.17
C GLU A 304 -24.98 -6.29 -14.30
N LEU A 305 -24.90 -6.17 -12.99
CA LEU A 305 -24.84 -7.32 -12.07
C LEU A 305 -26.20 -7.58 -11.43
N ALA A 306 -26.61 -8.85 -11.39
CA ALA A 306 -27.89 -9.24 -10.80
C ALA A 306 -27.90 -8.91 -9.30
N GLY A 307 -28.99 -8.29 -8.85
CA GLY A 307 -29.13 -7.76 -7.50
C GLY A 307 -29.01 -6.25 -7.42
N TYR A 308 -28.45 -5.57 -8.44
CA TYR A 308 -28.45 -4.10 -8.51
C TYR A 308 -29.86 -3.50 -8.63
N SER A 309 -30.03 -2.30 -8.05
CA SER A 309 -31.24 -1.48 -7.99
C SER A 309 -30.82 -0.01 -7.86
N GLU A 310 -31.48 0.89 -8.60
CA GLU A 310 -31.25 2.35 -8.49
C GLU A 310 -31.74 2.93 -7.15
N SER A 311 -32.44 2.13 -6.35
CA SER A 311 -32.93 2.47 -5.00
C SER A 311 -32.13 1.79 -3.89
N HIS A 312 -30.94 1.26 -4.19
CA HIS A 312 -30.03 0.78 -3.15
C HIS A 312 -29.88 1.84 -2.08
N GLU A 313 -30.03 1.41 -0.83
CA GLU A 313 -29.84 2.31 0.30
C GLU A 313 -28.42 2.87 0.19
N ARG A 314 -28.33 4.20 0.04
CA ARG A 314 -27.11 5.02 0.17
C ARG A 314 -26.26 5.22 -1.09
N LEU A 315 -26.85 5.09 -2.28
CA LEU A 315 -26.33 5.79 -3.45
C LEU A 315 -26.61 7.31 -3.32
N PRO A 316 -25.68 8.19 -3.72
CA PRO A 316 -25.89 9.63 -3.74
C PRO A 316 -26.93 9.99 -4.81
N CYS A 317 -27.61 11.12 -4.61
CA CYS A 317 -28.58 11.63 -5.59
C CYS A 317 -27.90 12.12 -6.88
N GLU A 318 -26.66 12.58 -6.78
CA GLU A 318 -25.86 13.08 -7.90
C GLU A 318 -24.45 12.46 -7.86
N PRO A 319 -23.90 11.99 -9.00
CA PRO A 319 -24.61 11.86 -10.27
C PRO A 319 -25.74 10.83 -10.18
N LYS A 320 -26.88 11.12 -10.83
CA LYS A 320 -28.06 10.25 -10.78
C LYS A 320 -27.73 8.78 -11.11
N PRO A 321 -28.05 7.83 -10.20
CA PRO A 321 -27.81 6.41 -10.46
C PRO A 321 -28.50 5.91 -11.74
N PRO A 322 -27.84 5.08 -12.55
CA PRO A 322 -28.46 4.46 -13.71
C PRO A 322 -29.51 3.44 -13.28
N LYS A 323 -30.50 3.21 -14.14
CA LYS A 323 -31.39 2.05 -14.02
C LYS A 323 -30.58 0.76 -14.09
N ALA A 324 -31.12 -0.32 -13.53
CA ALA A 324 -30.61 -1.66 -13.80
C ALA A 324 -30.52 -1.88 -15.32
N ALA A 325 -29.40 -2.43 -15.78
CA ALA A 325 -29.21 -2.72 -17.19
C ALA A 325 -30.23 -3.76 -17.67
N ASP A 326 -30.64 -3.69 -18.94
CA ASP A 326 -31.58 -4.66 -19.54
C ASP A 326 -31.07 -6.10 -19.41
N ARG A 327 -29.74 -6.26 -19.43
CA ARG A 327 -29.05 -7.52 -19.18
C ARG A 327 -28.28 -7.44 -17.87
N GLN A 328 -28.67 -8.28 -16.92
CA GLN A 328 -27.91 -8.50 -15.69
C GLN A 328 -27.33 -9.91 -15.63
N TYR A 329 -26.11 -10.02 -15.10
CA TYR A 329 -25.38 -11.29 -14.95
C TYR A 329 -25.51 -11.81 -13.52
N SER A 330 -26.01 -13.04 -13.39
CA SER A 330 -26.15 -13.70 -12.09
C SER A 330 -24.81 -14.16 -11.52
N PRO A 331 -24.69 -14.35 -10.19
CA PRO A 331 -23.50 -14.95 -9.58
C PRO A 331 -23.12 -16.29 -10.22
N ALA A 332 -24.10 -17.10 -10.63
CA ALA A 332 -23.88 -18.36 -11.32
C ALA A 332 -23.21 -18.17 -12.70
N GLU A 333 -23.62 -17.16 -13.47
CA GLU A 333 -23.02 -16.85 -14.77
C GLU A 333 -21.60 -16.28 -14.61
N LEU A 334 -21.38 -15.43 -13.60
CA LEU A 334 -20.04 -14.90 -13.29
C LEU A 334 -19.03 -16.02 -12.99
N THR A 335 -19.46 -17.16 -12.45
CA THR A 335 -18.55 -18.29 -12.24
C THR A 335 -17.90 -18.82 -13.53
N ASN A 336 -18.45 -18.54 -14.71
CA ASN A 336 -17.84 -18.94 -15.98
C ASN A 336 -16.65 -18.04 -16.39
N ILE A 337 -16.60 -16.81 -15.86
CA ILE A 337 -15.65 -15.77 -16.29
C ILE A 337 -14.82 -15.18 -15.16
N VAL A 338 -15.10 -15.49 -13.90
CA VAL A 338 -14.33 -15.02 -12.73
C VAL A 338 -13.65 -16.21 -12.07
N TYR A 339 -12.32 -16.20 -11.95
CA TYR A 339 -11.57 -17.17 -11.14
C TYR A 339 -11.93 -17.01 -9.66
N ASP A 340 -12.05 -18.14 -8.96
CA ASP A 340 -12.46 -18.13 -7.55
C ASP A 340 -11.29 -17.79 -6.63
N PHE A 341 -10.97 -16.50 -6.58
CA PHE A 341 -9.97 -15.95 -5.68
C PHE A 341 -10.49 -15.93 -4.22
N PRO A 342 -9.65 -16.28 -3.23
CA PRO A 342 -9.98 -16.16 -1.81
C PRO A 342 -10.05 -14.70 -1.38
N ASP A 343 -10.99 -14.31 -0.53
CA ASP A 343 -11.04 -12.93 -0.04
C ASP A 343 -9.93 -12.66 0.98
N ASN A 344 -9.29 -11.50 0.87
CA ASN A 344 -8.23 -11.02 1.77
C ASN A 344 -7.13 -12.06 2.06
N PRO A 345 -6.51 -12.66 1.03
CA PRO A 345 -5.53 -13.72 1.26
C PRO A 345 -4.26 -13.16 1.89
N VAL A 346 -3.67 -13.95 2.79
CA VAL A 346 -2.32 -13.73 3.32
C VAL A 346 -1.44 -14.90 2.91
N ALA A 347 -0.17 -14.67 2.58
CA ALA A 347 0.70 -15.72 2.04
C ALA A 347 0.87 -16.88 3.04
N ALA A 348 0.87 -16.59 4.34
CA ALA A 348 0.93 -17.58 5.42
C ALA A 348 -0.29 -18.53 5.49
N SER A 349 -1.41 -18.16 4.85
CA SER A 349 -2.61 -19.02 4.76
C SER A 349 -2.51 -20.05 3.63
N TYR A 350 -1.62 -19.84 2.66
CA TYR A 350 -1.48 -20.74 1.52
C TYR A 350 -0.66 -22.00 1.86
N PRO A 351 -0.91 -23.11 1.15
CA PRO A 351 -0.06 -24.30 1.24
C PRO A 351 1.40 -24.00 0.87
N ALA A 352 2.32 -24.84 1.36
CA ALA A 352 3.72 -24.77 0.98
C ALA A 352 3.89 -24.71 -0.55
N GLY A 353 4.79 -23.84 -1.01
CA GLY A 353 5.00 -23.54 -2.42
C GLY A 353 4.17 -22.36 -2.86
N ARG A 354 2.86 -22.38 -2.59
CA ARG A 354 1.94 -21.28 -2.93
C ARG A 354 2.20 -20.06 -2.07
N SER A 355 2.46 -20.26 -0.79
CA SER A 355 2.92 -19.22 0.14
C SER A 355 4.24 -18.60 -0.33
N ASP A 356 5.18 -19.42 -0.79
CA ASP A 356 6.49 -18.96 -1.26
C ASP A 356 6.37 -18.12 -2.56
N VAL A 357 5.52 -18.54 -3.51
CA VAL A 357 5.22 -17.75 -4.73
C VAL A 357 4.53 -16.43 -4.37
N ALA A 358 3.52 -16.45 -3.49
CA ALA A 358 2.85 -15.24 -3.04
C ALA A 358 3.82 -14.25 -2.39
N ASN A 359 4.77 -14.74 -1.59
CA ASN A 359 5.84 -13.92 -1.03
C ASN A 359 6.76 -13.32 -2.09
N VAL A 360 7.16 -14.07 -3.12
CA VAL A 360 7.95 -13.51 -4.25
C VAL A 360 7.17 -12.42 -4.99
N VAL A 361 5.87 -12.60 -5.19
CA VAL A 361 5.02 -11.60 -5.86
C VAL A 361 4.81 -10.34 -5.02
N SER A 362 4.58 -10.49 -3.72
CA SER A 362 4.52 -9.36 -2.79
C SER A 362 5.88 -8.63 -2.69
N GLY A 363 7.00 -9.37 -2.70
CA GLY A 363 8.34 -8.78 -2.81
C GLY A 363 8.56 -8.05 -4.15
N LEU A 364 8.12 -8.61 -5.27
CA LEU A 364 8.17 -7.94 -6.57
C LEU A 364 7.38 -6.64 -6.55
N TYR A 365 6.16 -6.66 -6.02
CA TYR A 365 5.32 -5.47 -5.84
C TYR A 365 6.05 -4.40 -5.01
N GLN A 366 6.64 -4.76 -3.88
CA GLN A 366 7.40 -3.82 -3.05
C GLN A 366 8.64 -3.25 -3.77
N TYR A 367 9.36 -4.06 -4.55
CA TYR A 367 10.47 -3.57 -5.34
C TYR A 367 10.03 -2.66 -6.49
N MET A 368 8.82 -2.88 -7.05
CA MET A 368 8.22 -1.95 -8.01
C MET A 368 8.02 -0.57 -7.39
N LEU A 369 7.57 -0.49 -6.14
CA LEU A 369 7.44 0.79 -5.42
C LEU A 369 8.80 1.48 -5.24
N ILE A 370 9.86 0.73 -4.89
CA ILE A 370 11.23 1.27 -4.82
C ILE A 370 11.69 1.79 -6.19
N MET A 371 11.40 1.06 -7.27
CA MET A 371 11.71 1.53 -8.62
C MET A 371 10.91 2.80 -8.99
N THR A 372 9.66 2.92 -8.56
CA THR A 372 8.85 4.13 -8.75
C THR A 372 9.49 5.32 -8.04
N GLU A 373 9.90 5.18 -6.78
CA GLU A 373 10.61 6.26 -6.07
C GLU A 373 11.95 6.63 -6.73
N SER A 374 12.65 5.62 -7.24
CA SER A 374 13.95 5.78 -7.90
C SER A 374 13.88 6.60 -9.19
N ILE A 375 12.68 6.80 -9.77
CA ILE A 375 12.51 7.59 -10.99
C ILE A 375 13.00 9.03 -10.83
N PHE A 376 12.80 9.60 -9.63
CA PHE A 376 13.21 10.96 -9.28
C PHE A 376 14.73 11.11 -9.17
N LEU A 377 15.43 10.00 -8.96
CA LEU A 377 16.89 9.94 -8.82
C LEU A 377 17.61 9.71 -10.16
N GLN A 378 16.88 9.38 -11.23
CA GLN A 378 17.47 9.12 -12.54
C GLN A 378 18.05 10.38 -13.17
N ASP A 379 19.09 10.21 -14.00
CA ASP A 379 19.45 11.25 -14.97
C ASP A 379 18.23 11.53 -15.88
N PRO A 380 17.82 12.79 -16.06
CA PRO A 380 16.68 13.14 -16.90
C PRO A 380 16.73 12.54 -18.32
N LYS A 381 17.92 12.37 -18.89
CA LYS A 381 18.10 11.77 -20.23
C LYS A 381 17.77 10.28 -20.25
N GLU A 382 17.98 9.59 -19.14
CA GLU A 382 17.76 8.16 -18.99
C GLU A 382 16.38 7.82 -18.41
N GLN A 383 15.65 8.79 -17.87
CA GLN A 383 14.39 8.55 -17.15
C GLN A 383 13.34 7.81 -18.00
N LYS A 384 13.19 8.14 -19.29
CA LYS A 384 12.25 7.43 -20.17
C LYS A 384 12.65 5.96 -20.40
N VAL A 385 13.93 5.71 -20.62
CA VAL A 385 14.47 4.36 -20.78
C VAL A 385 14.33 3.58 -19.48
N TYR A 386 14.62 4.22 -18.35
CA TYR A 386 14.44 3.67 -17.02
C TYR A 386 12.99 3.26 -16.79
N PHE A 387 12.02 4.15 -17.01
CA PHE A 387 10.59 3.88 -16.86
C PHE A 387 10.14 2.65 -17.67
N ASN A 388 10.56 2.56 -18.94
CA ASN A 388 10.21 1.41 -19.77
C ASN A 388 10.82 0.10 -19.26
N LYS A 389 12.07 0.14 -18.76
CA LYS A 389 12.78 -1.05 -18.24
C LYS A 389 12.36 -1.47 -16.84
N SER A 390 11.88 -0.53 -16.03
CA SER A 390 11.45 -0.74 -14.65
C SER A 390 9.93 -0.93 -14.61
N LEU A 391 9.15 0.14 -14.64
CA LEU A 391 7.71 0.16 -14.38
C LEU A 391 6.91 -0.60 -15.44
N HIS A 392 7.12 -0.30 -16.73
CA HIS A 392 6.40 -1.00 -17.80
C HIS A 392 6.75 -2.49 -17.84
N ARG A 393 8.04 -2.84 -17.77
CA ARG A 393 8.50 -4.24 -17.78
C ARG A 393 8.01 -5.02 -16.57
N SER A 394 8.15 -4.46 -15.37
CA SER A 394 7.75 -5.12 -14.13
C SER A 394 6.24 -5.37 -14.09
N MET A 395 5.42 -4.39 -14.45
CA MET A 395 3.97 -4.54 -14.46
C MET A 395 3.50 -5.53 -15.54
N ILE A 396 3.80 -5.26 -16.81
CA ILE A 396 3.17 -5.96 -17.96
C ILE A 396 3.83 -7.31 -18.26
N TRP A 397 5.16 -7.42 -18.12
CA TRP A 397 5.91 -8.59 -18.59
C TRP A 397 6.30 -9.56 -17.47
N ILE A 398 6.10 -9.17 -16.22
CA ILE A 398 6.50 -9.95 -15.04
C ILE A 398 5.31 -10.11 -14.09
N LEU A 399 4.87 -9.06 -13.39
CA LEU A 399 3.81 -9.14 -12.37
C LEU A 399 2.51 -9.69 -12.96
N ASP A 400 2.02 -9.07 -14.03
CA ASP A 400 0.82 -9.51 -14.77
C ASP A 400 0.91 -10.99 -15.15
N LYS A 401 2.03 -11.40 -15.74
CA LYS A 401 2.21 -12.78 -16.19
C LYS A 401 2.36 -13.78 -15.07
N ILE A 402 3.04 -13.42 -13.97
CA ILE A 402 3.10 -14.28 -12.79
C ILE A 402 1.70 -14.47 -12.21
N ILE A 403 0.90 -13.40 -12.08
CA ILE A 403 -0.45 -13.50 -11.51
C ILE A 403 -1.39 -14.29 -12.44
N GLN A 404 -1.28 -14.12 -13.75
CA GLN A 404 -2.01 -14.95 -14.73
C GLN A 404 -1.62 -16.43 -14.63
N ALA A 405 -0.36 -16.76 -14.35
CA ALA A 405 0.06 -18.13 -14.08
C ALA A 405 -0.42 -18.63 -12.70
N MET A 406 -0.45 -17.76 -11.68
CA MET A 406 -0.94 -18.09 -10.34
C MET A 406 -2.41 -18.51 -10.36
N ARG A 407 -3.29 -17.78 -11.05
CA ARG A 407 -4.74 -18.07 -11.07
C ARG A 407 -5.11 -19.41 -11.71
N GLU A 408 -4.19 -20.04 -12.45
CA GLU A 408 -4.35 -21.40 -12.96
C GLU A 408 -4.05 -22.48 -11.92
N VAL A 409 -3.38 -22.13 -10.82
CA VAL A 409 -3.04 -23.04 -9.73
C VAL A 409 -4.20 -23.16 -8.73
N ASN A 410 -4.69 -24.38 -8.54
CA ASN A 410 -5.66 -24.68 -7.47
C ASN A 410 -4.98 -24.70 -6.09
N LEU A 411 -5.72 -24.28 -5.07
CA LEU A 411 -5.33 -24.39 -3.66
C LEU A 411 -5.74 -25.73 -3.02
N ASP A 412 -6.62 -26.50 -3.69
CA ASP A 412 -7.11 -27.81 -3.22
C ASP A 412 -6.39 -29.01 -3.86
N GLY A 413 -6.13 -30.04 -3.05
CA GLY A 413 -5.31 -31.21 -3.38
C GLY A 413 -6.00 -32.42 -4.04
N VAL A 414 -7.10 -32.29 -4.78
CA VAL A 414 -7.63 -33.39 -5.63
C VAL A 414 -8.25 -32.84 -6.93
N THR A 415 -7.95 -33.51 -8.04
CA THR A 415 -8.49 -33.33 -9.41
C THR A 415 -10.03 -33.32 -9.49
N PRO A 416 -10.61 -32.78 -10.58
CA PRO A 416 -11.96 -32.20 -10.57
C PRO A 416 -13.06 -33.27 -10.55
N SER A 417 -13.78 -33.33 -9.43
CA SER A 417 -15.17 -33.81 -9.42
C SER A 417 -16.08 -32.65 -9.77
N LYS A 418 -16.90 -32.85 -10.80
CA LYS A 418 -17.93 -31.92 -11.26
C LYS A 418 -18.81 -31.51 -10.07
N SER A 419 -18.71 -30.24 -9.63
CA SER A 419 -19.65 -29.49 -8.75
C SER A 419 -19.22 -29.03 -7.34
N THR A 420 -17.95 -28.66 -7.11
CA THR A 420 -17.56 -27.62 -6.11
C THR A 420 -16.25 -26.98 -6.56
N ARG A 421 -16.24 -25.69 -6.89
CA ARG A 421 -15.08 -25.02 -7.50
C ARG A 421 -13.95 -24.85 -6.47
N SER A 422 -12.72 -25.17 -6.86
CA SER A 422 -11.54 -25.01 -6.00
C SER A 422 -11.02 -23.58 -6.03
N LEU A 423 -10.64 -23.06 -4.87
CA LEU A 423 -10.00 -21.74 -4.76
C LEU A 423 -8.72 -21.69 -5.61
N ARG A 424 -8.47 -20.53 -6.21
CA ARG A 424 -7.29 -20.28 -7.04
C ARG A 424 -6.25 -19.48 -6.27
N LEU A 425 -4.98 -19.75 -6.57
CA LEU A 425 -3.88 -18.95 -6.01
C LEU A 425 -3.96 -17.52 -6.53
N ALA A 426 -3.95 -16.57 -5.61
CA ALA A 426 -4.05 -15.13 -5.89
C ALA A 426 -2.88 -14.37 -5.24
N PRO A 427 -2.48 -13.21 -5.77
CA PRO A 427 -1.50 -12.33 -5.12
C PRO A 427 -2.02 -11.85 -3.76
N THR A 428 -1.13 -11.52 -2.82
CA THR A 428 -1.52 -11.02 -1.49
C THR A 428 -1.20 -9.54 -1.29
N PHE A 429 -0.33 -8.98 -2.15
CA PHE A 429 0.12 -7.59 -2.12
C PHE A 429 0.63 -7.12 -0.75
N GLU A 430 1.16 -8.04 0.04
CA GLU A 430 1.66 -7.76 1.40
C GLU A 430 2.89 -6.84 1.37
N ASN A 431 3.04 -6.02 2.42
CA ASN A 431 4.22 -5.18 2.65
C ASN A 431 5.42 -6.01 3.13
N ILE A 432 5.95 -6.86 2.25
CA ILE A 432 7.18 -7.61 2.54
C ILE A 432 8.36 -6.64 2.61
N ASN A 433 9.00 -6.61 3.76
CA ASN A 433 10.22 -5.85 3.96
C ASN A 433 11.40 -6.56 3.26
N LEU A 434 11.80 -6.01 2.11
CA LEU A 434 13.01 -6.37 1.38
C LEU A 434 14.29 -5.74 1.99
N GLY A 435 14.21 -5.12 3.16
CA GLY A 435 15.30 -4.38 3.79
C GLY A 435 15.49 -2.97 3.21
N PRO A 436 16.66 -2.35 3.45
CA PRO A 436 17.02 -1.06 2.86
C PRO A 436 16.98 -1.09 1.33
N ARG A 437 16.66 0.04 0.70
CA ARG A 437 16.51 0.15 -0.77
C ARG A 437 17.77 -0.24 -1.55
N ASP A 438 18.95 -0.04 -0.96
CA ASP A 438 20.23 -0.45 -1.54
C ASP A 438 20.55 -1.95 -1.40
N GLN A 439 19.66 -2.71 -0.74
CA GLN A 439 19.74 -4.17 -0.59
C GLN A 439 18.50 -4.88 -1.14
N ALA A 440 17.40 -4.16 -1.36
CA ALA A 440 16.11 -4.72 -1.72
C ALA A 440 16.13 -5.61 -2.97
N PHE A 441 16.90 -5.22 -4.00
CA PHE A 441 17.04 -6.05 -5.20
C PHE A 441 17.72 -7.40 -4.88
N ALA A 442 18.83 -7.38 -4.13
CA ALA A 442 19.53 -8.59 -3.73
C ALA A 442 18.62 -9.52 -2.91
N ASN A 443 17.83 -8.95 -2.00
CA ASN A 443 16.89 -9.73 -1.19
C ASN A 443 15.76 -10.34 -2.03
N LEU A 444 15.15 -9.58 -2.95
CA LEU A 444 14.14 -10.11 -3.87
C LEU A 444 14.70 -11.22 -4.78
N THR A 445 15.90 -11.03 -5.33
CA THR A 445 16.53 -12.06 -6.17
C THR A 445 16.85 -13.32 -5.40
N ASN A 446 17.29 -13.21 -4.14
CA ASN A 446 17.49 -14.35 -3.25
C ASN A 446 16.18 -15.08 -2.92
N MET A 447 15.06 -14.37 -2.74
CA MET A 447 13.74 -15.01 -2.60
C MET A 447 13.38 -15.84 -3.83
N CYS A 448 13.63 -15.32 -5.03
CA CYS A 448 13.43 -16.07 -6.28
C CYS A 448 14.32 -17.32 -6.33
N ASP A 449 15.60 -17.21 -5.94
CA ASP A 449 16.53 -18.35 -5.90
C ASP A 449 16.09 -19.45 -4.92
N GLN A 450 15.60 -19.06 -3.74
CA GLN A 450 15.10 -20.00 -2.75
C GLN A 450 13.86 -20.74 -3.24
N LEU A 451 12.94 -20.04 -3.91
CA LEU A 451 11.76 -20.64 -4.52
C LEU A 451 12.16 -21.67 -5.61
N ASP A 452 13.07 -21.28 -6.51
CA ASP A 452 13.59 -22.16 -7.56
C ASP A 452 14.32 -23.38 -6.99
N ALA A 453 15.14 -23.20 -5.95
CA ALA A 453 15.86 -24.30 -5.31
C ALA A 453 14.92 -25.32 -4.66
N LYS A 454 13.80 -24.85 -4.08
CA LYS A 454 12.85 -25.69 -3.34
C LYS A 454 11.84 -26.39 -4.24
N TYR A 455 11.36 -25.73 -5.30
CA TYR A 455 10.25 -26.24 -6.12
C TYR A 455 10.58 -26.33 -7.61
N GLY A 456 11.84 -26.14 -8.03
CA GLY A 456 12.24 -26.12 -9.44
C GLY A 456 12.01 -27.39 -10.25
N ASN A 457 11.52 -28.48 -9.63
CA ASN A 457 11.10 -29.72 -10.29
C ASN A 457 9.59 -30.00 -10.17
N GLU A 458 8.84 -29.14 -9.47
CA GLU A 458 7.41 -29.32 -9.25
C GLU A 458 6.59 -28.83 -10.44
N HIS A 459 5.77 -29.70 -11.04
CA HIS A 459 5.03 -29.37 -12.27
C HIS A 459 4.17 -28.09 -12.14
N TRP A 460 3.52 -27.87 -11.00
CA TRP A 460 2.68 -26.68 -10.77
C TRP A 460 3.48 -25.37 -10.82
N TYR A 461 4.79 -25.42 -10.56
CA TYR A 461 5.69 -24.27 -10.60
C TYR A 461 6.41 -24.16 -11.94
N THR A 462 6.92 -25.28 -12.47
CA THR A 462 7.71 -25.31 -13.71
C THR A 462 6.88 -25.13 -14.97
N TYR A 463 5.58 -25.40 -14.93
CA TYR A 463 4.71 -25.30 -16.09
C TYR A 463 4.63 -23.86 -16.64
N ASP A 464 4.53 -22.85 -15.76
CA ASP A 464 4.37 -21.46 -16.21
C ASP A 464 5.01 -20.42 -15.27
N ILE A 465 4.82 -20.56 -13.95
CA ILE A 465 5.28 -19.58 -12.94
C ILE A 465 6.80 -19.36 -12.98
N GLN A 466 7.59 -20.45 -13.02
CA GLN A 466 9.05 -20.39 -12.92
C GLN A 466 9.67 -19.45 -13.97
N SER A 467 9.15 -19.48 -15.20
CA SER A 467 9.72 -18.70 -16.30
C SER A 467 9.65 -17.20 -16.02
N TYR A 468 8.58 -16.74 -15.38
CA TYR A 468 8.37 -15.35 -15.03
C TYR A 468 9.07 -14.96 -13.72
N VAL A 469 9.15 -15.86 -12.73
CA VAL A 469 9.98 -15.66 -11.53
C VAL A 469 11.43 -15.40 -11.92
N LYS A 470 11.99 -16.17 -12.86
CA LYS A 470 13.35 -15.94 -13.39
C LYS A 470 13.52 -14.56 -14.05
N LYS A 471 12.45 -13.99 -14.62
CA LYS A 471 12.49 -12.64 -15.22
C LYS A 471 12.57 -11.53 -14.18
N VAL A 472 12.20 -11.75 -12.91
CA VAL A 472 12.35 -10.74 -11.84
C VAL A 472 13.80 -10.24 -11.76
N LYS A 473 14.78 -11.14 -11.91
CA LYS A 473 16.21 -10.82 -11.90
C LYS A 473 16.69 -9.96 -13.07
N SER A 474 15.84 -9.74 -14.08
CA SER A 474 16.13 -8.89 -15.23
C SER A 474 15.70 -7.44 -15.05
N LEU A 475 15.06 -7.11 -13.91
CA LEU A 475 14.73 -5.75 -13.54
C LEU A 475 15.99 -4.94 -13.23
N PRO A 476 15.96 -3.60 -13.40
CA PRO A 476 17.09 -2.75 -13.05
C PRO A 476 17.43 -2.86 -11.56
N ASP A 477 18.71 -3.03 -11.24
CA ASP A 477 19.23 -2.87 -9.88
C ASP A 477 19.42 -1.38 -9.56
N VAL A 478 18.54 -0.83 -8.74
CA VAL A 478 18.57 0.59 -8.35
C VAL A 478 19.44 0.85 -7.12
N SER A 479 20.10 -0.16 -6.57
CA SER A 479 20.76 -0.08 -5.27
C SER A 479 21.76 1.07 -5.17
N LYS A 480 22.49 1.34 -6.26
CA LYS A 480 23.49 2.43 -6.32
C LYS A 480 22.89 3.83 -6.13
N LEU A 481 21.62 4.04 -6.48
CA LEU A 481 20.93 5.32 -6.31
C LEU A 481 20.57 5.59 -4.85
N TRP A 482 20.46 4.51 -4.06
CA TRP A 482 20.05 4.55 -2.66
C TRP A 482 21.20 4.29 -1.69
N LYS A 483 22.40 4.03 -2.18
CA LYS A 483 23.60 4.03 -1.35
C LYS A 483 23.79 5.44 -0.81
N LYS A 484 23.51 5.62 0.48
CA LYS A 484 24.03 6.77 1.20
C LYS A 484 25.55 6.70 1.11
N ASP A 485 26.21 7.80 0.77
CA ASP A 485 27.63 8.00 1.09
C ASP A 485 27.73 7.96 2.61
N SER A 486 27.77 6.75 3.15
CA SER A 486 27.82 6.52 4.57
C SER A 486 29.23 6.87 5.00
N THR A 487 29.38 8.08 5.54
CA THR A 487 30.08 8.18 6.81
C THR A 487 29.23 7.44 7.84
N GLY A 488 29.20 6.11 7.75
CA GLY A 488 28.48 5.25 8.68
C GLY A 488 28.95 5.57 10.09
N CYS A 489 28.05 5.45 11.06
CA CYS A 489 28.44 5.57 12.46
C CYS A 489 29.58 4.58 12.75
N ASP A 490 30.53 4.95 13.60
CA ASP A 490 31.64 4.04 13.94
C ASP A 490 31.08 2.83 14.72
N VAL A 491 30.84 1.73 14.00
CA VAL A 491 30.31 0.48 14.57
C VAL A 491 31.39 -0.34 15.28
N LYS A 492 32.66 0.09 15.31
CA LYS A 492 33.74 -0.64 15.99
C LYS A 492 33.44 -0.88 17.46
N LYS A 493 32.67 0.00 18.10
CA LYS A 493 32.24 -0.15 19.50
C LYS A 493 31.35 -1.39 19.74
N TYR A 494 30.75 -1.96 18.69
CA TYR A 494 29.96 -3.19 18.77
C TYR A 494 30.75 -4.45 18.39
N HIS A 495 32.04 -4.35 18.04
CA HIS A 495 32.84 -5.52 17.71
C HIS A 495 32.93 -6.49 18.89
N GLY A 496 32.54 -7.75 18.66
CA GLY A 496 32.51 -8.79 19.69
C GLY A 496 31.19 -8.87 20.46
N ILE A 497 30.23 -8.01 20.14
CA ILE A 497 28.84 -8.14 20.61
C ILE A 497 28.10 -9.10 19.66
N PRO A 498 27.25 -10.01 20.16
CA PRO A 498 26.40 -10.83 19.30
C PRO A 498 25.59 -9.98 18.33
N LYS A 499 25.47 -10.42 17.08
CA LYS A 499 24.62 -9.74 16.09
C LYS A 499 23.15 -9.91 16.44
N PHE A 500 22.36 -8.87 16.19
CA PHE A 500 20.91 -8.93 16.29
C PHE A 500 20.36 -9.91 15.24
N PRO A 501 19.50 -10.88 15.60
CA PRO A 501 18.85 -11.76 14.64
C PRO A 501 17.60 -11.12 14.03
N ALA A 502 17.41 -11.29 12.72
CA ALA A 502 16.26 -10.79 11.96
C ALA A 502 14.91 -11.12 12.61
N ASN A 503 14.71 -12.38 13.04
CA ASN A 503 13.47 -12.86 13.63
C ASN A 503 13.62 -13.27 15.12
N PRO A 504 12.57 -13.12 15.93
CA PRO A 504 12.53 -13.71 17.26
C PRO A 504 12.55 -15.25 17.22
N PRO A 505 12.97 -15.93 18.31
CA PRO A 505 12.96 -17.39 18.38
C PRO A 505 11.55 -17.97 18.19
N ALA A 506 11.42 -18.92 17.26
CA ALA A 506 10.18 -19.65 16.99
C ALA A 506 9.65 -20.38 18.24
N THR A 507 10.57 -20.94 19.02
CA THR A 507 10.29 -21.63 20.29
C THR A 507 11.20 -21.09 21.38
N ILE A 508 10.69 -21.05 22.61
CA ILE A 508 11.44 -20.68 23.82
C ILE A 508 11.45 -21.86 24.79
N ASN A 509 12.34 -21.85 25.79
CA ASN A 509 12.39 -22.91 26.79
C ASN A 509 11.10 -22.96 27.64
N SER A 510 10.77 -24.12 28.21
CA SER A 510 9.54 -24.30 29.01
C SER A 510 9.48 -23.43 30.28
N ASP A 511 10.63 -22.98 30.77
CA ASP A 511 10.81 -22.09 31.91
C ASP A 511 11.02 -20.62 31.50
N GLU A 512 10.97 -20.32 30.20
CA GLU A 512 11.13 -18.98 29.63
C GLU A 512 9.76 -18.35 29.34
N ALA A 513 9.70 -17.01 29.38
CA ALA A 513 8.53 -16.24 28.95
C ALA A 513 8.93 -15.29 27.82
N ARG A 514 8.06 -15.13 26.82
CA ARG A 514 8.24 -14.12 25.78
C ARG A 514 8.11 -12.71 26.37
N HIS A 515 8.91 -11.78 25.86
CA HIS A 515 9.02 -10.43 26.42
C HIS A 515 9.32 -9.37 25.36
N ALA A 516 8.92 -8.13 25.62
CA ALA A 516 9.02 -7.02 24.66
C ALA A 516 10.35 -6.23 24.69
N CYS A 517 11.19 -6.38 25.73
CA CYS A 517 12.41 -5.56 25.90
C CYS A 517 13.69 -6.39 26.03
N MET A 518 14.84 -5.75 25.76
CA MET A 518 16.17 -6.30 26.09
C MET A 518 16.33 -6.51 27.60
N GLY A 519 16.99 -7.60 27.99
CA GLY A 519 17.34 -7.90 29.38
C GLY A 519 16.14 -8.29 30.25
N LEU A 520 15.08 -8.86 29.66
CA LEU A 520 13.93 -9.42 30.39
C LEU A 520 13.93 -10.96 30.43
N ASN A 521 14.99 -11.61 29.97
CA ASN A 521 15.16 -13.06 30.02
C ASN A 521 15.29 -13.55 31.48
N SER A 522 14.75 -14.73 31.76
CA SER A 522 14.66 -15.28 33.12
C SER A 522 15.87 -16.14 33.52
N CYS A 523 16.71 -16.58 32.57
CA CYS A 523 17.86 -17.42 32.84
C CYS A 523 18.93 -17.33 31.75
N LYS A 524 20.04 -18.05 31.96
CA LYS A 524 21.11 -18.29 30.98
C LYS A 524 20.53 -18.88 29.68
N ASN A 525 21.09 -18.52 28.53
CA ASN A 525 20.70 -19.01 27.20
C ASN A 525 19.22 -18.73 26.80
N GLN A 526 18.57 -17.74 27.43
CA GLN A 526 17.22 -17.28 27.09
C GLN A 526 17.25 -15.88 26.45
N GLY A 527 16.21 -15.46 25.73
CA GLY A 527 16.18 -14.20 24.98
C GLY A 527 16.49 -14.37 23.49
N ARG A 528 16.47 -13.28 22.71
CA ARG A 528 16.45 -13.36 21.22
C ARG A 528 17.68 -14.06 20.64
N THR A 529 18.87 -13.76 21.14
CA THR A 529 20.12 -14.37 20.66
C THR A 529 20.42 -15.72 21.30
N GLN A 530 19.77 -16.05 22.42
CA GLN A 530 20.10 -17.20 23.28
C GLN A 530 21.57 -17.28 23.71
N ASP A 531 22.30 -16.17 23.60
CA ASP A 531 23.72 -16.06 23.90
C ASP A 531 23.91 -15.08 25.06
N ASN A 532 23.75 -15.58 26.28
CA ASN A 532 23.94 -14.82 27.51
C ASN A 532 24.22 -15.77 28.66
N ASN A 533 24.87 -15.26 29.73
CA ASN A 533 25.32 -16.09 30.83
C ASN A 533 24.34 -16.18 32.00
N CYS A 534 23.34 -15.30 32.09
CA CYS A 534 22.41 -15.23 33.23
C CYS A 534 21.13 -14.44 32.91
N ALA A 535 20.17 -14.49 33.84
CA ALA A 535 18.97 -13.66 33.82
C ALA A 535 19.30 -12.17 33.66
N GLY A 536 18.49 -11.46 32.87
CA GLY A 536 18.66 -10.04 32.57
C GLY A 536 19.75 -9.67 31.56
N GLN A 537 20.53 -10.64 31.07
CA GLN A 537 21.61 -10.42 30.10
C GLN A 537 21.25 -10.77 28.64
N GLY A 538 20.01 -11.18 28.39
CA GLY A 538 19.51 -11.56 27.08
C GLY A 538 19.39 -10.36 26.14
N TYR A 539 19.85 -10.55 24.90
CA TYR A 539 19.84 -9.52 23.88
C TYR A 539 18.44 -9.47 23.23
N CYS A 540 17.74 -8.34 23.41
CA CYS A 540 16.50 -7.94 22.72
C CYS A 540 15.21 -8.78 22.90
N SER A 541 14.11 -8.30 22.32
CA SER A 541 12.73 -8.84 22.41
C SER A 541 12.57 -10.25 21.83
N THR A 542 11.71 -11.05 22.45
CA THR A 542 11.27 -12.38 21.99
C THR A 542 9.76 -12.45 21.70
N ALA A 543 9.06 -11.32 21.74
CA ALA A 543 7.65 -11.22 21.40
C ALA A 543 7.39 -11.66 19.96
N LEU A 544 6.21 -12.23 19.71
CA LEU A 544 5.74 -12.61 18.37
C LEU A 544 4.59 -11.72 17.92
N SER A 545 4.38 -11.69 16.61
CA SER A 545 3.22 -11.06 16.00
C SER A 545 2.02 -11.98 16.01
N TYR A 546 0.86 -11.42 16.37
CA TYR A 546 -0.41 -12.11 16.32
C TYR A 546 -0.77 -12.49 14.89
N ASN A 547 -1.34 -13.68 14.72
CA ASN A 547 -1.78 -14.17 13.43
C ASN A 547 -3.31 -14.17 13.38
N PHE A 548 -3.90 -13.18 12.72
CA PHE A 548 -5.35 -13.07 12.60
C PHE A 548 -5.99 -14.23 11.82
N ALA A 549 -5.23 -14.86 10.91
CA ALA A 549 -5.72 -16.00 10.14
C ALA A 549 -5.70 -17.32 10.94
N LYS A 550 -4.79 -17.45 11.92
CA LYS A 550 -4.67 -18.60 12.82
C LYS A 550 -4.31 -18.14 14.24
N PRO A 551 -5.29 -17.68 15.04
CA PRO A 551 -5.08 -17.16 16.39
C PRO A 551 -4.25 -18.06 17.32
N GLU A 552 -4.29 -19.37 17.11
CA GLU A 552 -3.53 -20.37 17.87
C GLU A 552 -2.07 -20.52 17.43
N GLN A 553 -1.64 -19.88 16.34
CA GLN A 553 -0.31 -20.00 15.74
C GLN A 553 0.28 -18.61 15.38
N PRO A 554 1.00 -17.95 16.31
CA PRO A 554 1.65 -16.67 16.03
C PRO A 554 2.61 -16.69 14.85
N SER A 555 2.77 -15.53 14.22
CA SER A 555 3.79 -15.28 13.20
C SER A 555 5.16 -15.16 13.85
N ILE A 556 6.17 -15.86 13.31
CA ILE A 556 7.57 -15.79 13.76
C ILE A 556 8.21 -14.51 13.19
N SER A 557 7.70 -13.37 13.64
CA SER A 557 8.14 -12.05 13.24
C SER A 557 7.93 -11.08 14.39
N ASP A 558 8.69 -9.99 14.37
CA ASP A 558 8.39 -8.81 15.15
C ASP A 558 7.02 -8.26 14.75
N HIS A 559 6.22 -7.79 15.71
CA HIS A 559 5.00 -7.04 15.38
C HIS A 559 5.31 -5.57 15.15
N THR A 560 4.61 -4.97 14.18
CA THR A 560 4.98 -3.67 13.61
C THR A 560 4.00 -2.55 13.93
N CYS A 561 2.90 -2.82 14.66
CA CYS A 561 1.82 -1.86 14.87
C CYS A 561 1.04 -2.14 16.16
N HIS A 562 0.17 -1.20 16.53
CA HIS A 562 -0.85 -1.39 17.57
C HIS A 562 -1.74 -2.60 17.24
N VAL A 563 -2.23 -3.31 18.25
CA VAL A 563 -3.02 -4.55 18.17
C VAL A 563 -2.38 -5.77 17.51
N LEU A 564 -1.08 -5.75 17.21
CA LEU A 564 -0.40 -6.88 16.55
C LEU A 564 0.39 -7.80 17.52
N ASN A 565 0.32 -7.56 18.82
CA ASN A 565 1.01 -8.41 19.80
C ASN A 565 0.30 -9.76 19.97
N ASP A 566 1.08 -10.85 20.02
CA ASP A 566 0.52 -12.19 20.17
C ASP A 566 -0.07 -12.50 21.56
N CYS A 567 0.41 -11.84 22.62
CA CYS A 567 -0.03 -12.18 23.97
C CYS A 567 0.03 -11.01 24.95
N LYS A 568 -0.47 -11.26 26.17
CA LYS A 568 -0.36 -10.39 27.34
C LYS A 568 1.12 -10.02 27.62
N GLY A 569 1.38 -8.75 27.94
CA GLY A 569 2.75 -8.24 28.19
C GLY A 569 3.65 -8.17 26.94
N GLN A 570 3.02 -8.31 25.77
CA GLN A 570 3.53 -8.33 24.40
C GLN A 570 3.81 -6.98 23.74
N GLY A 571 3.13 -5.91 24.16
CA GLY A 571 2.96 -4.66 23.39
C GLY A 571 4.09 -3.62 23.55
N GLY A 572 4.53 -3.00 22.46
CA GLY A 572 5.70 -2.11 22.33
C GLY A 572 5.52 -0.58 22.17
N CYS A 573 4.50 0.06 22.72
CA CYS A 573 4.52 1.23 23.60
C CYS A 573 5.33 2.53 23.36
N GLY A 574 4.95 3.37 22.39
CA GLY A 574 5.27 4.81 22.56
C GLY A 574 5.07 5.73 21.36
N LEU A 575 4.69 5.20 20.20
CA LEU A 575 4.42 6.04 19.03
C LEU A 575 2.92 6.23 18.80
N TYR A 576 2.12 5.22 19.11
CA TYR A 576 0.69 5.14 18.85
C TYR A 576 -0.06 4.64 20.09
N GLY A 577 -1.39 4.71 20.07
CA GLY A 577 -2.25 4.44 21.24
C GLY A 577 -2.43 5.66 22.15
N THR A 578 -3.31 5.52 23.13
CA THR A 578 -3.63 6.52 24.14
C THR A 578 -2.42 6.89 25.00
N GLY A 579 -2.40 8.09 25.57
CA GLY A 579 -1.37 8.51 26.52
C GLY A 579 -1.16 7.55 27.69
N ASP A 580 -2.20 6.80 28.10
CA ASP A 580 -2.10 5.77 29.14
C ASP A 580 -1.36 4.51 28.67
N GLU A 581 -1.63 4.04 27.45
CA GLU A 581 -0.89 2.93 26.83
C GLU A 581 0.59 3.30 26.63
N GLN A 582 0.86 4.52 26.17
CA GLN A 582 2.24 5.02 26.02
C GLN A 582 2.95 5.21 27.38
N ASN A 583 2.19 5.43 28.46
CA ASN A 583 2.73 5.50 29.82
C ASN A 583 3.01 4.12 30.43
N ASN A 584 2.51 3.03 29.84
CA ASN A 584 2.66 1.66 30.35
C ASN A 584 3.30 0.70 29.33
N PRO A 585 4.53 0.99 28.90
CA PRO A 585 5.22 0.18 27.92
C PRO A 585 5.48 -1.28 28.29
N GLY A 586 5.29 -2.20 27.34
CA GLY A 586 5.40 -3.63 27.59
C GLY A 586 4.20 -4.23 28.33
N ALA A 587 3.20 -3.42 28.70
CA ALA A 587 2.04 -3.87 29.46
C ALA A 587 0.76 -3.75 28.64
N ASN A 588 0.07 -4.87 28.49
CA ASN A 588 -1.23 -5.01 27.85
C ASN A 588 -1.92 -6.24 28.41
N ASP A 589 -3.26 -6.29 28.35
CA ASP A 589 -4.03 -7.30 29.08
C ASP A 589 -4.19 -8.63 28.33
N CYS A 590 -4.10 -8.62 27.00
CA CYS A 590 -4.21 -9.82 26.16
C CYS A 590 -3.52 -9.65 24.79
N ALA A 591 -3.52 -10.71 23.99
CA ALA A 591 -3.28 -10.62 22.55
C ALA A 591 -4.09 -9.46 21.94
N VAL A 592 -3.55 -8.82 20.90
CA VAL A 592 -4.19 -7.72 20.15
C VAL A 592 -4.62 -6.48 20.96
N LEU A 593 -4.22 -6.38 22.23
CA LEU A 593 -4.49 -5.22 23.09
C LEU A 593 -3.24 -4.39 23.40
N GLY A 594 -2.11 -4.74 22.78
CA GLY A 594 -0.84 -4.06 22.95
C GLY A 594 -0.69 -2.89 21.99
N SER A 595 -0.10 -1.82 22.48
CA SER A 595 0.27 -0.68 21.65
C SER A 595 1.66 -0.89 21.06
N CYS A 596 1.89 -0.55 19.78
CA CYS A 596 3.15 -0.46 18.97
C CYS A 596 4.13 -1.66 18.87
N ALA A 597 5.13 -1.49 17.99
CA ALA A 597 6.10 -2.49 17.55
C ALA A 597 7.15 -2.93 18.59
N THR A 598 7.61 -4.18 18.47
CA THR A 598 8.82 -4.69 19.12
C THR A 598 9.88 -5.04 18.08
N PRO A 599 11.19 -4.99 18.38
CA PRO A 599 11.79 -4.57 19.64
C PRO A 599 11.67 -3.06 19.91
N ILE A 600 11.78 -2.69 21.18
CA ILE A 600 11.87 -1.27 21.60
C ILE A 600 13.35 -0.85 21.56
N ASN A 601 13.65 0.13 20.73
CA ASN A 601 15.00 0.67 20.54
C ASN A 601 15.28 1.94 21.34
N ALA A 602 16.56 2.29 21.43
CA ALA A 602 17.04 3.40 22.25
C ALA A 602 16.55 4.77 21.78
N GLU A 603 16.35 4.91 20.48
CA GLU A 603 15.99 6.16 19.83
C GLU A 603 14.48 6.48 19.93
N ARG A 604 13.67 5.54 20.44
CA ARG A 604 12.22 5.70 20.51
C ARG A 604 11.79 6.60 21.69
N PHE A 605 10.89 7.55 21.42
CA PHE A 605 10.31 8.47 22.40
C PHE A 605 8.77 8.41 22.42
N SER A 606 8.15 8.82 23.54
CA SER A 606 6.68 8.84 23.65
C SER A 606 6.09 10.05 22.92
N THR A 607 5.05 9.87 22.12
CA THR A 607 4.43 10.97 21.34
C THR A 607 3.30 11.68 22.08
N ASP A 608 2.73 11.03 23.10
CA ASP A 608 1.59 11.52 23.88
C ASP A 608 1.69 11.12 25.37
N GLY A 609 0.81 11.69 26.20
CA GLY A 609 0.67 11.36 27.62
C GLY A 609 1.80 11.90 28.51
N PRO A 610 1.87 11.45 29.78
CA PRO A 610 2.80 11.98 30.78
C PRO A 610 4.29 11.81 30.46
N ASN A 611 4.63 10.94 29.51
CA ASN A 611 6.01 10.69 29.08
C ASN A 611 6.35 11.29 27.71
N GLN A 612 5.49 12.16 27.16
CA GLN A 612 5.73 12.80 25.88
C GLN A 612 7.16 13.39 25.78
N GLY A 613 7.85 13.09 24.68
CA GLY A 613 9.24 13.49 24.40
C GLY A 613 10.31 12.72 25.18
N LYS A 614 9.94 11.75 26.04
CA LYS A 614 10.89 10.96 26.84
C LYS A 614 11.10 9.57 26.26
N SER A 615 12.26 8.96 26.55
CA SER A 615 12.64 7.63 26.09
C SER A 615 11.60 6.57 26.49
N VAL A 616 11.11 5.86 25.49
CA VAL A 616 10.22 4.71 25.66
C VAL A 616 10.95 3.58 26.35
N TRP A 617 12.18 3.31 25.93
CA TRP A 617 12.96 2.20 26.46
C TRP A 617 13.20 2.34 27.97
N LEU A 618 13.59 3.54 28.43
CA LEU A 618 13.77 3.80 29.86
C LEU A 618 12.46 3.64 30.64
N ARG A 619 11.33 4.05 30.06
CA ARG A 619 10.02 3.84 30.69
C ARG A 619 9.64 2.35 30.73
N ALA A 620 9.86 1.61 29.66
CA ALA A 620 9.64 0.16 29.56
C ALA A 620 10.42 -0.59 30.63
N ARG A 621 11.69 -0.22 30.82
CA ARG A 621 12.54 -0.80 31.85
C ARG A 621 11.98 -0.57 33.26
N LYS A 622 11.52 0.65 33.53
CA LYS A 622 10.90 0.99 34.82
C LYS A 622 9.60 0.21 35.04
N VAL A 623 8.73 0.10 34.03
CA VAL A 623 7.49 -0.68 34.11
C VAL A 623 7.78 -2.17 34.37
N PHE A 624 8.79 -2.73 33.71
CA PHE A 624 9.22 -4.10 33.96
C PHE A 624 9.68 -4.31 35.42
N GLU A 625 10.51 -3.40 35.94
CA GLU A 625 11.01 -3.46 37.31
C GLU A 625 9.88 -3.36 38.35
N GLU A 626 8.88 -2.51 38.10
CA GLU A 626 7.76 -2.26 39.01
C GLU A 626 6.67 -3.34 38.95
N LYS A 627 6.36 -3.87 37.76
CA LYS A 627 5.20 -4.75 37.54
C LYS A 627 5.57 -6.19 37.22
N THR A 628 6.52 -6.43 36.32
CA THR A 628 6.80 -7.77 35.78
C THR A 628 7.83 -8.54 36.61
N TRP A 629 8.89 -7.88 37.09
CA TRP A 629 9.96 -8.53 37.86
C TRP A 629 9.48 -9.19 39.16
N PRO A 630 8.58 -8.57 39.97
CA PRO A 630 8.04 -9.21 41.17
C PRO A 630 7.28 -10.50 40.86
N GLU A 631 6.52 -10.56 39.76
CA GLU A 631 5.78 -11.75 39.34
C GLU A 631 6.73 -12.88 38.92
N LEU A 632 7.79 -12.56 38.17
CA LEU A 632 8.80 -13.54 37.78
C LEU A 632 9.51 -14.12 39.01
N ARG A 633 9.86 -13.29 40.00
CA ARG A 633 10.45 -13.75 41.27
C ARG A 633 9.50 -14.63 42.09
N ALA A 634 8.19 -14.38 42.01
CA ALA A 634 7.20 -15.23 42.67
C ALA A 634 7.18 -16.64 42.06
N LYS A 635 7.37 -16.75 40.74
CA LYS A 635 7.43 -18.02 39.99
C LYS A 635 8.79 -18.72 40.12
N ASN A 636 9.88 -17.96 40.14
CA ASN A 636 11.23 -18.47 40.32
C ASN A 636 11.97 -17.74 41.44
N LYS A 637 11.99 -18.37 42.63
CA LYS A 637 12.65 -17.81 43.82
C LYS A 637 14.16 -17.70 43.71
N SER A 638 14.80 -18.32 42.70
CA SER A 638 16.25 -18.19 42.48
C SER A 638 16.63 -16.87 41.78
N LEU A 639 15.65 -16.09 41.31
CA LEU A 639 15.90 -14.80 40.67
C LEU A 639 16.36 -13.74 41.70
N PRO A 640 17.32 -12.88 41.33
CA PRO A 640 17.84 -11.85 42.22
C PRO A 640 16.76 -10.83 42.61
N GLU A 641 16.96 -10.14 43.74
CA GLU A 641 15.97 -9.21 44.29
C GLU A 641 15.57 -8.11 43.31
N LYS A 642 16.54 -7.62 42.54
CA LYS A 642 16.38 -6.67 41.43
C LYS A 642 16.92 -7.30 40.15
N PRO A 643 16.39 -6.91 38.97
CA PRO A 643 16.89 -7.46 37.72
C PRO A 643 18.33 -7.02 37.47
N ALA A 644 19.10 -7.88 36.82
CA ALA A 644 20.46 -7.55 36.40
C ALA A 644 20.45 -6.36 35.43
N PRO A 645 21.50 -5.52 35.41
CA PRO A 645 21.64 -4.49 34.40
C PRO A 645 21.67 -5.13 33.01
N VAL A 646 21.27 -4.36 32.01
CA VAL A 646 21.34 -4.77 30.61
C VAL A 646 22.75 -5.21 30.22
N PRO A 647 22.89 -6.17 29.29
CA PRO A 647 24.20 -6.58 28.80
C PRO A 647 24.93 -5.36 28.24
N HIS A 648 26.26 -5.32 28.39
CA HIS A 648 27.10 -4.19 27.95
C HIS A 648 26.49 -2.82 28.31
N HIS A 649 26.30 -2.59 29.61
CA HIS A 649 25.61 -1.41 30.13
C HIS A 649 26.03 -0.09 29.46
N ASP A 650 27.32 0.11 29.18
CA ASP A 650 27.80 1.35 28.56
C ASP A 650 27.34 1.53 27.10
N LEU A 651 27.11 0.43 26.38
CA LEU A 651 26.59 0.44 25.01
C LEU A 651 25.06 0.51 24.96
N PHE A 652 24.38 -0.21 25.85
CA PHE A 652 22.92 -0.39 25.81
C PHE A 652 22.17 0.27 26.98
N LYS A 653 22.79 1.26 27.65
CA LYS A 653 22.18 2.02 28.76
C LYS A 653 20.79 2.55 28.44
N TYR A 654 20.55 2.92 27.19
CA TYR A 654 19.28 3.46 26.71
C TYR A 654 18.49 2.46 25.85
N GLY A 655 18.95 1.21 25.75
CA GLY A 655 18.38 0.17 24.91
C GLY A 655 19.23 -0.20 23.70
N PRO A 656 18.75 -1.16 22.88
CA PRO A 656 19.40 -1.51 21.64
C PRO A 656 19.34 -0.35 20.66
N THR A 657 20.48 0.03 20.11
CA THR A 657 20.61 1.17 19.18
C THR A 657 20.34 0.73 17.73
N ILE A 658 19.93 1.69 16.91
CA ILE A 658 19.80 1.48 15.46
C ILE A 658 21.15 1.12 14.83
N GLU A 659 22.25 1.72 15.29
CA GLU A 659 23.59 1.40 14.80
C GLU A 659 23.97 -0.07 15.08
N TRP A 660 23.54 -0.65 16.21
CA TRP A 660 23.83 -2.06 16.51
C TRP A 660 22.96 -3.00 15.69
N ILE A 661 21.66 -2.69 15.57
CA ILE A 661 20.70 -3.54 14.85
C ILE A 661 20.94 -3.47 13.34
N HIS A 662 21.01 -2.27 12.79
CA HIS A 662 21.14 -2.03 11.37
C HIS A 662 22.60 -2.02 10.92
N ASP A 663 23.40 -1.06 11.38
CA ASP A 663 24.72 -0.82 10.79
C ASP A 663 25.73 -1.94 11.13
N TYR A 664 25.68 -2.50 12.34
CA TYR A 664 26.59 -3.56 12.78
C TYR A 664 26.07 -4.97 12.44
N SER A 665 24.79 -5.24 12.70
CA SER A 665 24.24 -6.59 12.51
C SER A 665 23.79 -6.83 11.06
N GLY A 666 23.44 -5.78 10.32
CA GLY A 666 22.94 -5.86 8.94
C GLY A 666 21.43 -6.11 8.87
N GLU A 667 20.69 -5.86 9.94
CA GLU A 667 19.27 -6.20 10.05
C GLU A 667 18.38 -4.96 10.08
N GLY A 668 17.16 -5.08 9.57
CA GLY A 668 16.16 -4.02 9.67
C GLY A 668 15.62 -3.88 11.09
N MET A 669 15.12 -2.68 11.43
CA MET A 669 14.39 -2.46 12.67
C MET A 669 12.95 -2.09 12.39
N THR A 670 12.03 -2.80 13.02
CA THR A 670 10.60 -2.55 12.86
C THR A 670 10.20 -1.18 13.42
N ALA A 671 9.77 -0.27 12.54
CA ALA A 671 9.17 1.01 12.91
C ALA A 671 7.64 0.96 12.77
N CYS A 672 6.94 1.76 13.57
CA CYS A 672 5.57 2.15 13.27
C CYS A 672 5.63 3.56 12.69
N GLY A 673 5.10 3.77 11.48
CA GLY A 673 4.82 5.11 10.96
C GLY A 673 5.81 5.68 9.95
N ALA A 674 5.27 6.49 9.05
CA ALA A 674 5.94 7.05 7.89
C ALA A 674 6.95 8.18 8.17
N SER A 675 6.98 8.74 9.37
CA SER A 675 7.67 10.02 9.62
C SER A 675 9.19 9.94 9.69
N GLY A 676 9.78 8.74 9.71
CA GLY A 676 11.20 8.52 9.99
C GLY A 676 11.65 8.93 11.41
N MET A 677 10.79 9.58 12.20
CA MET A 677 11.09 10.09 13.54
C MET A 677 11.07 9.01 14.62
N SER A 678 10.67 7.77 14.30
CA SER A 678 10.61 6.66 15.26
C SER A 678 12.00 6.18 15.72
N GLY A 679 13.09 6.68 15.11
CA GLY A 679 14.46 6.29 15.42
C GLY A 679 14.83 4.88 14.92
N ALA A 680 13.89 4.20 14.27
CA ALA A 680 14.07 2.95 13.55
C ALA A 680 14.04 3.31 12.06
N GLY A 681 15.20 3.41 11.42
CA GLY A 681 15.37 3.89 10.05
C GLY A 681 14.72 3.05 8.94
N SER A 682 13.65 2.31 9.23
CA SER A 682 12.85 1.56 8.26
C SER A 682 11.36 1.67 8.57
N CYS A 683 10.83 2.84 8.22
CA CYS A 683 9.53 3.04 7.57
C CYS A 683 9.61 4.24 6.60
N ALA A 684 10.82 4.59 6.17
CA ALA A 684 11.09 5.60 5.16
C ALA A 684 11.49 4.86 3.91
#